data_AF-A0A4Q9PTS8-F1
#
_entry.id   AF-A0A4Q9PTS8-F1
#
_cell.length_a   1.000
_cell.length_b   1.000
_cell.length_c   1.000
_cell.angle_alpha   90.00
_cell.angle_beta   90.00
_cell.angle_gamma   90.00
#
_symmetry.space_group_name_H-M   'P 1'
#
loop_
_entity.id
_entity.type
_entity.pdbx_description
1 polymer ?
#
loop_
_entity_poly.entity_id
_entity_poly.type
_entity_poly.pdbx_seq_one_letter_code
_entity_poly.pdbx_strand_id
1 'polypeptide(L)'
;MPKRERDIYLRLHRDPKGAILKRDKAPFGLRTPNGFVWGHRLDHIFWMPRVPGTNALTVWSRSMLKAFGEGYNDGDWEETLVPPRVLRPWPVLKLEPQNGDADANPDTTFNAVDQGCDHEHKGLKKAEEEENEAAQVEEAKQSLSFMALMGECPYDPYETCTGPVLFNAKGVKDAEGTPYSYVWCEHFKTLLLGLPDPQSVVVFAVATTGNPCLDADTTGVRVIGADRSAEAFKGKGKESATAENDGTSTDDLPSASSAVDVVMAESETTGIDAVAATEEVSSTGDPGVTASNEKSPAAPHDPYSPEGLPKLEEFIPDKFFPDVLLVHDPDNATKSRKDDNSEGDLDKPVMYKRYFPSPEEPKGNGEEETAESEATPSPKENVAHLYLRKKNRFGSGNHSFVYRAPLTLPPPLSGRSPTGQVTVAAKLAYSRCTAHELLHNEARVYDTLPKHLQEDWCGYNVVPQCRFPVPVSAITPKFFGFYLPVDKEGKFMMKRHAGCSEDEPHAIEWASPILLMEECGTPVEPAEFTADQRTECFSLILRLHHMDIVQGSFYIRNIMCQPGPLTLPPDKRSYDHPSFRIIDFGRGKCWDWELEALTGAKNMSDKSKAEARDRRRLEFRRRISDEVARARKELLVMDFGF
;
A
#
# COMPACT_ATOMS: atom_id res chain seq x y z
N MET A 1 -24.67 -20.93 0.88
CA MET A 1 -23.54 -20.00 0.71
C MET A 1 -22.69 -20.49 -0.46
N PRO A 2 -22.11 -19.62 -1.29
CA PRO A 2 -21.16 -20.04 -2.32
C PRO A 2 -20.01 -20.81 -1.67
N LYS A 3 -19.60 -21.93 -2.25
CA LYS A 3 -18.48 -22.75 -1.76
C LYS A 3 -17.19 -21.93 -1.84
N ARG A 4 -16.42 -21.87 -0.75
CA ARG A 4 -15.09 -21.28 -0.72
C ARG A 4 -14.04 -22.36 -0.93
N GLU A 5 -12.95 -22.00 -1.57
CA GLU A 5 -11.78 -22.86 -1.74
C GLU A 5 -10.75 -22.57 -0.66
N ARG A 6 -10.70 -21.32 -0.17
CA ARG A 6 -9.71 -20.84 0.81
C ARG A 6 -10.25 -20.85 2.25
N ASP A 7 -10.81 -21.96 2.73
CA ASP A 7 -11.09 -22.07 4.17
C ASP A 7 -9.86 -22.52 4.96
N ILE A 8 -9.80 -22.08 6.21
CA ILE A 8 -8.87 -22.64 7.20
C ILE A 8 -9.51 -23.90 7.76
N TYR A 9 -9.11 -25.05 7.22
CA TYR A 9 -9.64 -26.36 7.64
C TYR A 9 -8.92 -26.94 8.85
N LEU A 10 -7.68 -26.50 9.11
CA LEU A 10 -6.86 -27.07 10.16
C LEU A 10 -7.11 -26.36 11.49
N ARG A 11 -7.39 -27.16 12.52
CA ARG A 11 -7.51 -26.71 13.91
C ARG A 11 -6.44 -27.42 14.72
N LEU A 12 -5.60 -26.66 15.41
CA LEU A 12 -4.63 -27.26 16.31
C LEU A 12 -5.30 -27.62 17.64
N HIS A 13 -5.05 -28.85 18.11
CA HIS A 13 -5.40 -29.27 19.46
C HIS A 13 -4.29 -28.85 20.41
N ARG A 14 -4.62 -27.98 21.36
CA ARG A 14 -3.71 -27.58 22.43
C ARG A 14 -3.74 -28.58 23.58
N ASP A 15 -2.66 -28.62 24.35
CA ASP A 15 -2.66 -29.33 25.63
C ASP A 15 -3.81 -28.78 26.50
N PRO A 16 -4.76 -29.61 26.98
CA PRO A 16 -5.81 -29.18 27.89
C PRO A 16 -5.30 -28.45 29.15
N LYS A 17 -4.03 -28.67 29.54
CA LYS A 17 -3.35 -28.01 30.65
C LYS A 17 -2.44 -26.86 30.21
N GLY A 18 -2.40 -26.55 28.92
CA GLY A 18 -1.58 -25.49 28.35
C GLY A 18 -1.95 -24.11 28.89
N ALA A 19 -1.00 -23.18 28.86
CA ALA A 19 -1.24 -21.80 29.32
C ALA A 19 -2.24 -21.07 28.40
N ILE A 20 -3.00 -20.13 28.95
CA ILE A 20 -3.85 -19.24 28.15
C ILE A 20 -2.97 -18.34 27.27
N LEU A 21 -3.28 -18.28 25.98
CA LEU A 21 -2.61 -17.38 25.04
C LEU A 21 -3.09 -15.95 25.27
N LYS A 22 -2.25 -15.15 25.91
CA LYS A 22 -2.47 -13.71 26.05
C LYS A 22 -2.42 -13.05 24.67
N ARG A 23 -3.25 -12.02 24.45
CA ARG A 23 -3.48 -11.43 23.11
C ARG A 23 -2.23 -10.70 22.61
N ASP A 24 -1.56 -10.06 23.54
CA ASP A 24 -0.33 -9.28 23.45
C ASP A 24 0.95 -10.14 23.37
N LYS A 25 0.87 -11.42 23.73
CA LYS A 25 2.02 -12.34 23.75
C LYS A 25 1.97 -13.42 22.68
N ALA A 26 1.18 -13.20 21.63
CA ALA A 26 1.23 -14.09 20.48
C ALA A 26 2.61 -13.99 19.82
N PRO A 27 3.28 -15.12 19.53
CA PRO A 27 4.56 -15.09 18.82
C PRO A 27 4.46 -14.32 17.52
N PHE A 28 5.52 -13.58 17.20
CA PHE A 28 5.58 -12.85 15.94
C PHE A 28 5.68 -13.87 14.80
N GLY A 29 6.76 -14.64 14.67
CA GLY A 29 6.92 -15.51 13.49
C GLY A 29 6.99 -14.68 12.19
N LEU A 30 6.82 -15.32 11.03
CA LEU A 30 6.91 -14.66 9.75
C LEU A 30 5.66 -13.84 9.44
N ARG A 31 5.86 -12.71 8.76
CA ARG A 31 4.82 -11.73 8.40
C ARG A 31 4.94 -11.32 6.96
N THR A 32 3.81 -10.90 6.38
CA THR A 32 3.85 -10.17 5.11
C THR A 32 4.60 -8.85 5.27
N PRO A 33 5.05 -8.21 4.17
CA PRO A 33 5.71 -6.90 4.23
C PRO A 33 4.90 -5.82 4.96
N ASN A 34 3.56 -5.92 4.90
CA ASN A 34 2.63 -5.05 5.61
C ASN A 34 2.16 -5.61 6.97
N GLY A 35 2.92 -6.53 7.58
CA GLY A 35 2.76 -6.93 8.98
C GLY A 35 1.65 -7.93 9.31
N PHE A 36 0.96 -8.52 8.33
CA PHE A 36 -0.09 -9.52 8.58
C PHE A 36 0.46 -10.93 8.79
N VAL A 37 -0.32 -11.77 9.48
CA VAL A 37 -0.03 -13.21 9.61
C VAL A 37 0.09 -13.80 8.21
N TRP A 38 1.21 -14.49 7.96
CA TRP A 38 1.54 -15.05 6.65
C TRP A 38 1.72 -16.57 6.72
N GLY A 39 1.25 -17.26 5.69
CA GLY A 39 1.53 -18.67 5.46
C GLY A 39 1.84 -18.91 3.99
N HIS A 40 2.89 -19.69 3.70
CA HIS A 40 3.27 -20.03 2.33
C HIS A 40 2.15 -20.75 1.55
N ARG A 41 1.36 -21.56 2.26
CA ARG A 41 0.24 -22.35 1.74
C ARG A 41 -0.96 -22.22 2.68
N LEU A 42 -2.16 -22.62 2.23
CA LEU A 42 -3.37 -22.56 3.07
C LEU A 42 -3.29 -23.49 4.28
N ASP A 43 -2.66 -24.65 4.12
CA ASP A 43 -2.39 -25.63 5.18
C ASP A 43 -1.27 -25.18 6.15
N HIS A 44 -0.69 -23.99 5.94
CA HIS A 44 0.20 -23.32 6.90
C HIS A 44 -0.54 -22.34 7.81
N ILE A 45 -1.86 -22.27 7.73
CA ILE A 45 -2.69 -21.37 8.53
C ILE A 45 -3.69 -22.22 9.32
N PHE A 46 -3.83 -21.94 10.61
CA PHE A 46 -4.57 -22.79 11.55
C PHE A 46 -5.48 -21.98 12.45
N TRP A 47 -6.60 -22.59 12.83
CA TRP A 47 -7.36 -22.19 13.99
C TRP A 47 -6.70 -22.69 15.28
N MET A 48 -6.35 -21.76 16.16
CA MET A 48 -5.71 -22.00 17.45
C MET A 48 -6.64 -21.59 18.61
N PRO A 49 -7.00 -22.50 19.53
CA PRO A 49 -7.68 -22.15 20.77
C PRO A 49 -6.82 -21.27 21.68
N ARG A 50 -7.29 -20.07 22.02
CA ARG A 50 -6.60 -19.19 22.97
C ARG A 50 -6.65 -19.73 24.40
N VAL A 51 -7.79 -20.27 24.80
CA VAL A 51 -7.96 -20.98 26.07
C VAL A 51 -8.17 -22.46 25.72
N PRO A 52 -7.31 -23.37 26.19
CA PRO A 52 -7.49 -24.80 25.94
C PRO A 52 -8.89 -25.28 26.33
N GLY A 53 -9.48 -26.13 25.50
CA GLY A 53 -10.83 -26.66 25.72
C GLY A 53 -11.98 -25.71 25.40
N THR A 54 -11.72 -24.48 24.92
CA THR A 54 -12.78 -23.51 24.54
C THR A 54 -12.85 -23.29 23.02
N ASN A 55 -13.91 -22.62 22.57
CA ASN A 55 -14.06 -22.14 21.19
C ASN A 55 -13.58 -20.68 20.99
N ALA A 56 -12.77 -20.14 21.90
CA ALA A 56 -12.11 -18.86 21.71
C ALA A 56 -10.93 -19.02 20.73
N LEU A 57 -11.22 -19.03 19.42
CA LEU A 57 -10.24 -19.30 18.37
C LEU A 57 -9.53 -18.03 17.88
N THR A 58 -8.29 -18.18 17.45
CA THR A 58 -7.51 -17.17 16.74
C THR A 58 -6.77 -17.83 15.57
N VAL A 59 -6.38 -17.05 14.57
CA VAL A 59 -5.67 -17.57 13.39
C VAL A 59 -4.18 -17.42 13.58
N TRP A 60 -3.46 -18.53 13.47
CA TRP A 60 -1.99 -18.60 13.59
C TRP A 60 -1.39 -19.18 12.33
N SER A 61 -0.13 -18.82 12.04
CA SER A 61 0.63 -19.43 10.95
C SER A 61 1.61 -20.50 11.46
N ARG A 62 2.10 -21.34 10.54
CA ARG A 62 3.12 -22.35 10.80
C ARG A 62 4.37 -21.77 11.47
N SER A 63 4.82 -20.57 11.04
CA SER A 63 5.96 -19.89 11.67
C SER A 63 5.67 -19.43 13.10
N MET A 64 4.42 -19.05 13.41
CA MET A 64 4.03 -18.71 14.78
C MET A 64 4.01 -19.96 15.66
N LEU A 65 3.55 -21.10 15.14
CA LEU A 65 3.61 -22.38 15.85
C LEU A 65 5.05 -22.78 16.17
N LYS A 66 5.95 -22.67 15.19
CA LYS A 66 7.38 -22.93 15.41
C LYS A 66 7.96 -22.06 16.53
N ALA A 67 7.68 -20.76 16.49
CA ALA A 67 8.13 -19.83 17.52
C ALA A 67 7.49 -20.08 18.89
N PHE A 68 6.29 -20.65 18.93
CA PHE A 68 5.61 -21.00 20.17
C PHE A 68 6.11 -22.29 20.82
N GLY A 69 6.52 -23.26 20.00
CA GLY A 69 7.01 -24.57 20.42
C GLY A 69 5.91 -25.61 20.74
N GLU A 70 4.73 -25.20 21.22
CA GLU A 70 3.64 -26.16 21.50
C GLU A 70 3.02 -26.69 20.20
N GLY A 71 3.05 -28.02 20.02
CA GLY A 71 2.41 -28.69 18.88
C GLY A 71 3.15 -28.48 17.55
N TYR A 72 4.41 -28.09 17.59
CA TYR A 72 5.27 -27.99 16.41
C TYR A 72 6.41 -29.01 16.49
N ASN A 73 6.52 -29.84 15.46
CA ASN A 73 7.66 -30.73 15.26
C ASN A 73 8.17 -30.54 13.84
N ASP A 74 9.48 -30.28 13.67
CA ASP A 74 10.07 -30.10 12.34
C ASP A 74 9.89 -31.35 11.46
N GLY A 75 9.79 -32.54 12.05
CA GLY A 75 9.57 -33.80 11.33
C GLY A 75 8.16 -33.97 10.74
N ASP A 76 7.17 -33.17 11.17
CA ASP A 76 5.80 -33.26 10.66
C ASP A 76 5.62 -32.54 9.31
N TRP A 77 6.66 -31.85 8.83
CA TRP A 77 6.60 -31.02 7.65
C TRP A 77 7.61 -31.46 6.60
N GLU A 78 7.13 -31.70 5.37
CA GLU A 78 7.99 -32.10 4.24
C GLU A 78 8.91 -30.96 3.78
N GLU A 79 8.45 -29.72 3.90
CA GLU A 79 9.13 -28.52 3.42
C GLU A 79 9.67 -27.65 4.56
N THR A 80 10.83 -27.02 4.33
CA THR A 80 11.43 -26.06 5.27
C THR A 80 10.56 -24.81 5.35
N LEU A 81 10.50 -24.20 6.54
CA LEU A 81 9.83 -22.91 6.70
C LEU A 81 10.67 -21.83 5.99
N VAL A 82 10.03 -21.07 5.12
CA VAL A 82 10.69 -20.07 4.27
C VAL A 82 10.07 -18.69 4.47
N PRO A 83 10.83 -17.59 4.37
CA PRO A 83 10.27 -16.26 4.47
C PRO A 83 9.39 -15.91 3.24
N PRO A 84 8.43 -14.97 3.39
CA PRO A 84 7.71 -14.42 2.25
C PRO A 84 8.68 -13.85 1.22
N ARG A 85 8.33 -14.01 -0.06
CA ARG A 85 9.16 -13.61 -1.19
C ARG A 85 8.32 -12.89 -2.25
N VAL A 86 8.90 -11.86 -2.86
CA VAL A 86 8.36 -11.19 -4.05
C VAL A 86 8.27 -12.18 -5.21
N LEU A 87 7.11 -12.25 -5.86
CA LEU A 87 6.91 -12.94 -7.13
C LEU A 87 7.29 -12.00 -8.27
N ARG A 88 8.21 -12.43 -9.12
CA ARG A 88 8.62 -11.65 -10.29
C ARG A 88 7.64 -11.90 -11.44
N PRO A 89 7.05 -10.85 -12.02
CA PRO A 89 6.19 -11.02 -13.19
C PRO A 89 7.01 -11.55 -14.36
N TRP A 90 6.33 -12.04 -15.38
CA TRP A 90 6.96 -12.57 -16.58
C TRP A 90 7.93 -11.53 -17.18
N PRO A 91 9.21 -11.89 -17.43
CA PRO A 91 10.20 -10.92 -17.85
C PRO A 91 9.88 -10.43 -19.27
N VAL A 92 9.62 -9.14 -19.38
CA VAL A 92 9.40 -8.39 -20.63
C VAL A 92 10.55 -7.45 -20.94
N LEU A 93 11.38 -7.12 -19.96
CA LEU A 93 12.57 -6.30 -20.14
C LEU A 93 13.77 -7.14 -20.60
N LYS A 94 14.75 -6.48 -21.20
CA LYS A 94 16.10 -7.00 -21.50
C LYS A 94 17.13 -5.86 -21.54
N LEU A 95 18.38 -6.19 -21.29
CA LEU A 95 19.50 -5.28 -21.51
C LEU A 95 20.10 -5.58 -22.88
N GLU A 96 20.27 -4.55 -23.70
CA GLU A 96 21.05 -4.68 -24.92
C GLU A 96 22.55 -4.77 -24.55
N PRO A 97 23.30 -5.70 -25.17
CA PRO A 97 24.74 -5.79 -24.93
C PRO A 97 25.41 -4.49 -25.34
N GLN A 98 26.15 -3.86 -24.43
CA GLN A 98 27.00 -2.72 -24.79
C GLN A 98 28.25 -3.28 -25.52
N ASN A 99 28.36 -2.98 -26.82
CA ASN A 99 29.56 -3.13 -27.66
C ASN A 99 30.62 -4.15 -27.20
N GLY A 100 30.43 -5.43 -27.51
CA GLY A 100 31.52 -6.41 -27.59
C GLY A 100 31.94 -7.11 -26.30
N ASP A 101 31.46 -6.71 -25.13
CA ASP A 101 31.67 -7.46 -23.88
C ASP A 101 30.67 -8.63 -23.80
N ALA A 102 30.97 -9.70 -24.55
CA ALA A 102 30.25 -10.97 -24.48
C ALA A 102 30.38 -11.67 -23.11
N ASP A 103 31.32 -11.21 -22.26
CA ASP A 103 31.65 -11.79 -20.96
C ASP A 103 31.18 -10.95 -19.76
N ALA A 104 30.51 -9.80 -19.96
CA ALA A 104 29.88 -9.08 -18.87
C ALA A 104 28.65 -9.87 -18.39
N ASN A 105 28.87 -10.73 -17.40
CA ASN A 105 27.83 -11.52 -16.75
C ASN A 105 26.68 -10.58 -16.33
N PRO A 106 25.56 -10.53 -17.08
CA PRO A 106 24.47 -9.65 -16.71
C PRO A 106 24.01 -10.13 -15.35
N ASP A 107 23.90 -9.21 -14.40
CA ASP A 107 23.35 -9.47 -13.07
C ASP A 107 22.27 -10.55 -13.17
N THR A 108 22.59 -11.76 -12.69
CA THR A 108 21.98 -13.03 -13.14
C THR A 108 20.48 -13.14 -12.81
N THR A 109 19.94 -12.15 -12.11
CA THR A 109 18.53 -12.05 -11.75
C THR A 109 17.71 -11.24 -12.75
N PHE A 110 18.33 -10.30 -13.47
CA PHE A 110 17.67 -9.51 -14.50
C PHE A 110 17.36 -10.43 -15.69
N ASN A 111 16.09 -10.56 -16.08
CA ASN A 111 15.55 -11.51 -17.07
C ASN A 111 15.25 -12.94 -16.60
N ALA A 112 15.52 -13.30 -15.35
CA ALA A 112 15.23 -14.65 -14.89
C ALA A 112 13.72 -14.84 -14.73
N VAL A 113 13.18 -15.86 -15.42
CA VAL A 113 11.80 -16.32 -15.20
C VAL A 113 11.68 -16.76 -13.74
N ASP A 114 10.65 -16.28 -13.06
CA ASP A 114 10.34 -16.73 -11.70
C ASP A 114 10.03 -18.23 -11.72
N GLN A 115 10.89 -19.04 -11.12
CA GLN A 115 10.70 -20.49 -11.05
C GLN A 115 9.75 -20.91 -9.93
N GLY A 116 9.11 -19.94 -9.25
CA GLY A 116 8.34 -20.19 -8.05
C GLY A 116 9.21 -20.39 -6.82
N CYS A 117 8.56 -20.39 -5.66
CA CYS A 117 9.24 -20.49 -4.37
C CYS A 117 9.96 -21.83 -4.17
N ASP A 118 9.42 -22.93 -4.71
CA ASP A 118 9.99 -24.28 -4.54
C ASP A 118 11.43 -24.42 -5.03
N HIS A 119 11.86 -23.54 -5.94
CA HIS A 119 13.19 -23.57 -6.55
C HIS A 119 14.23 -22.74 -5.78
N GLU A 120 13.86 -21.56 -5.29
CA GLU A 120 14.78 -20.63 -4.64
C GLU A 120 15.14 -21.05 -3.20
N HIS A 121 14.30 -21.84 -2.56
CA HIS A 121 14.55 -22.32 -1.19
C HIS A 121 15.45 -23.57 -1.12
N LYS A 122 15.87 -24.13 -2.26
CA LYS A 122 16.77 -25.30 -2.31
C LYS A 122 18.20 -25.00 -1.81
N GLY A 123 18.59 -23.74 -1.69
CA GLY A 123 19.93 -23.30 -1.27
C GLY A 123 20.07 -22.79 0.18
N LEU A 124 18.97 -22.45 0.85
CA LEU A 124 19.00 -21.87 2.22
C LEU A 124 19.42 -22.88 3.30
N LYS A 125 19.45 -24.18 2.99
CA LYS A 125 19.81 -25.27 3.91
C LYS A 125 21.26 -25.22 4.46
N LYS A 126 22.08 -24.22 4.11
CA LYS A 126 23.51 -24.20 4.48
C LYS A 126 24.06 -22.88 5.02
N ALA A 127 23.29 -21.78 4.99
CA ALA A 127 23.81 -20.45 5.32
C ALA A 127 23.20 -19.82 6.60
N GLU A 128 22.09 -20.34 7.11
CA GLU A 128 21.33 -19.67 8.19
C GLU A 128 21.74 -20.06 9.63
N GLU A 129 22.80 -20.86 9.82
CA GLU A 129 23.22 -21.25 11.18
C GLU A 129 24.10 -20.21 11.91
N GLU A 130 24.58 -19.12 11.29
CA GLU A 130 25.56 -18.24 11.98
C GLU A 130 25.33 -16.71 12.01
N GLU A 131 24.49 -16.05 11.18
CA GLU A 131 24.59 -14.58 11.07
C GLU A 131 23.36 -13.69 11.31
N ASN A 132 22.12 -14.20 11.46
CA ASN A 132 20.94 -13.33 11.28
C ASN A 132 20.12 -12.92 12.53
N GLU A 133 20.62 -13.14 13.75
CA GLU A 133 19.91 -12.73 14.98
C GLU A 133 20.30 -11.32 15.48
N ALA A 134 21.45 -10.78 15.06
CA ALA A 134 21.98 -9.51 15.61
C ALA A 134 21.50 -8.25 14.85
N ALA A 135 21.21 -8.34 13.55
CA ALA A 135 20.88 -7.18 12.71
C ALA A 135 19.46 -6.64 12.92
N GLN A 136 18.50 -7.52 13.23
CA GLN A 136 17.08 -7.14 13.43
C GLN A 136 16.82 -6.49 14.81
N VAL A 137 17.76 -6.62 15.76
CA VAL A 137 17.66 -6.03 17.11
C VAL A 137 18.08 -4.56 17.14
N GLU A 138 18.93 -4.09 16.22
CA GLU A 138 19.35 -2.68 16.17
C GLU A 138 18.31 -1.75 15.53
N GLU A 139 17.54 -2.23 14.56
CA GLU A 139 16.44 -1.46 13.97
C GLU A 139 15.30 -1.23 15.01
N ALA A 140 15.09 -2.18 15.92
CA ALA A 140 14.21 -2.04 17.07
C ALA A 140 14.71 -1.03 18.12
N LYS A 141 16.02 -0.74 18.19
CA LYS A 141 16.58 0.25 19.12
C LYS A 141 16.40 1.69 18.64
N GLN A 142 16.29 1.93 17.33
CA GLN A 142 15.92 3.26 16.81
C GLN A 142 14.49 3.68 17.20
N SER A 143 13.62 2.71 17.53
CA SER A 143 12.28 2.93 18.10
C SER A 143 12.29 3.58 19.50
N LEU A 144 13.40 3.50 20.26
CA LEU A 144 13.52 4.13 21.59
C LEU A 144 13.54 5.67 21.55
N SER A 145 13.81 6.28 20.39
CA SER A 145 13.71 7.74 20.18
C SER A 145 12.28 8.28 20.38
N PHE A 146 11.26 7.43 20.18
CA PHE A 146 9.85 7.81 20.33
C PHE A 146 9.46 8.11 21.79
N MET A 147 10.19 7.60 22.79
CA MET A 147 9.92 7.93 24.20
C MET A 147 10.31 9.37 24.58
N ALA A 148 11.22 10.00 23.84
CA ALA A 148 11.51 11.44 23.99
C ALA A 148 10.37 12.32 23.44
N LEU A 149 9.45 11.75 22.64
CA LEU A 149 8.36 12.46 21.97
C LEU A 149 7.13 12.72 22.86
N MET A 150 7.10 12.19 24.09
CA MET A 150 5.94 12.32 24.99
C MET A 150 5.86 13.64 25.77
N GLY A 151 6.88 14.51 25.71
CA GLY A 151 6.85 15.90 26.19
C GLY A 151 6.52 16.11 27.68
N GLU A 152 6.69 17.35 28.14
CA GLU A 152 6.28 17.79 29.48
C GLU A 152 4.75 17.98 29.57
N CYS A 153 4.16 17.78 30.75
CA CYS A 153 2.71 17.87 30.94
C CYS A 153 2.19 19.30 30.71
N PRO A 154 1.33 19.56 29.71
CA PRO A 154 1.00 20.91 29.26
C PRO A 154 -0.01 21.68 30.16
N TYR A 155 -0.34 21.17 31.35
CA TYR A 155 -1.40 21.70 32.22
C TYR A 155 -0.96 22.09 33.64
N ASP A 156 0.34 22.26 33.89
CA ASP A 156 0.83 22.70 35.20
C ASP A 156 1.53 24.06 35.15
N PRO A 157 0.82 25.16 35.51
CA PRO A 157 1.41 26.50 35.56
C PRO A 157 2.30 26.76 36.80
N TYR A 158 2.46 25.78 37.70
CA TYR A 158 3.21 25.92 38.96
C TYR A 158 4.33 24.86 39.13
N GLU A 159 4.71 24.15 38.06
CA GLU A 159 5.80 23.16 38.03
C GLU A 159 5.69 22.02 39.07
N THR A 160 4.48 21.68 39.52
CA THR A 160 4.27 20.54 40.43
C THR A 160 4.19 19.17 39.75
N CYS A 161 4.09 19.13 38.42
CA CYS A 161 3.94 17.93 37.62
C CYS A 161 5.31 17.46 37.15
N THR A 162 5.80 16.38 37.74
CA THR A 162 7.13 15.81 37.48
C THR A 162 7.25 15.05 36.14
N GLY A 163 6.45 15.39 35.13
CA GLY A 163 6.41 14.71 33.83
C GLY A 163 5.44 13.52 33.74
N PRO A 164 5.41 12.81 32.59
CA PRO A 164 4.41 11.77 32.29
C PRO A 164 4.54 10.50 33.14
N VAL A 165 5.60 10.39 33.96
CA VAL A 165 5.92 9.18 34.72
C VAL A 165 6.07 9.52 36.19
N LEU A 166 5.00 9.34 36.95
CA LEU A 166 5.07 9.26 38.41
C LEU A 166 4.94 7.80 38.83
N PHE A 167 6.06 7.20 39.24
CA PHE A 167 6.05 5.90 39.88
C PHE A 167 5.37 6.02 41.24
N ASN A 168 4.42 5.14 41.54
CA ASN A 168 3.79 5.12 42.85
C ASN A 168 4.87 4.92 43.94
N ALA A 169 4.93 5.83 44.92
CA ALA A 169 6.03 5.92 45.88
C ALA A 169 6.16 4.71 46.85
N LYS A 170 5.26 3.73 46.76
CA LYS A 170 5.28 2.52 47.58
C LYS A 170 4.96 1.33 46.69
N GLY A 171 5.85 0.33 46.69
CA GLY A 171 5.78 -0.90 45.92
C GLY A 171 4.45 -1.63 46.11
N VAL A 172 3.49 -1.29 45.25
CA VAL A 172 2.20 -1.96 45.16
C VAL A 172 2.46 -3.34 44.57
N LYS A 173 1.81 -4.34 45.14
CA LYS A 173 1.90 -5.72 44.67
C LYS A 173 0.56 -6.13 44.08
N ASP A 174 0.57 -6.83 42.96
CA ASP A 174 -0.65 -7.40 42.39
C ASP A 174 -1.20 -8.53 43.28
N ALA A 175 -2.32 -9.15 42.86
CA ALA A 175 -2.94 -10.25 43.62
C ALA A 175 -2.00 -11.46 43.80
N GLU A 176 -1.00 -11.58 42.92
CA GLU A 176 0.03 -12.60 42.90
C GLU A 176 1.29 -12.20 43.70
N GLY A 177 1.33 -10.99 44.28
CA GLY A 177 2.44 -10.51 45.10
C GLY A 177 3.59 -9.86 44.32
N THR A 178 3.43 -9.65 43.02
CA THR A 178 4.45 -9.08 42.12
C THR A 178 4.48 -7.57 42.26
N PRO A 179 5.64 -6.96 42.58
CA PRO A 179 5.75 -5.52 42.67
C PRO A 179 5.60 -4.88 41.29
N TYR A 180 4.79 -3.83 41.20
CA TYR A 180 4.59 -3.05 39.99
C TYR A 180 4.45 -1.57 40.32
N SER A 181 4.67 -0.72 39.32
CA SER A 181 4.46 0.72 39.42
C SER A 181 3.48 1.19 38.36
N TYR A 182 2.56 2.07 38.73
CA TYR A 182 1.71 2.78 37.77
C TYR A 182 2.47 3.93 37.14
N VAL A 183 2.18 4.22 35.87
CA VAL A 183 2.81 5.32 35.12
C VAL A 183 1.76 6.35 34.74
N TRP A 184 1.52 7.30 35.64
CA TRP A 184 0.78 8.52 35.30
C TRP A 184 0.79 9.55 36.40
N CYS A 185 0.80 10.82 36.02
CA CYS A 185 0.44 11.91 36.93
C CYS A 185 -1.08 11.95 37.17
N GLU A 186 -1.52 12.53 38.28
CA GLU A 186 -2.95 12.56 38.64
C GLU A 186 -3.82 13.33 37.62
N HIS A 187 -3.23 14.24 36.84
CA HIS A 187 -3.89 14.86 35.69
C HIS A 187 -4.24 13.86 34.59
N PHE A 188 -3.31 12.96 34.23
CA PHE A 188 -3.54 11.94 33.20
C PHE A 188 -4.62 10.95 33.65
N LYS A 189 -4.59 10.53 34.92
CA LYS A 189 -5.61 9.65 35.50
C LYS A 189 -7.00 10.29 35.49
N THR A 190 -7.10 11.58 35.82
CA THR A 190 -8.39 12.32 35.79
C THR A 190 -8.95 12.41 34.37
N LEU A 191 -8.09 12.68 33.37
CA LEU A 191 -8.48 12.69 31.96
C LEU A 191 -8.95 11.32 31.50
N LEU A 192 -8.25 10.27 31.91
CA LEU A 192 -8.54 8.90 31.53
C LEU A 192 -9.89 8.43 32.08
N LEU A 193 -10.17 8.72 33.36
CA LEU A 193 -11.45 8.41 34.02
C LEU A 193 -12.63 9.20 33.44
N GLY A 194 -12.39 10.32 32.76
CA GLY A 194 -13.41 11.07 32.04
C GLY A 194 -13.80 10.48 30.68
N LEU A 195 -13.11 9.43 30.22
CA LEU A 195 -13.41 8.76 28.95
C LEU A 195 -14.52 7.71 29.13
N PRO A 196 -15.39 7.51 28.12
CA PRO A 196 -16.45 6.48 28.18
C PRO A 196 -15.92 5.05 28.33
N ASP A 197 -14.70 4.79 27.83
CA ASP A 197 -14.00 3.51 27.96
C ASP A 197 -12.49 3.75 28.19
N PRO A 198 -12.10 4.06 29.43
CA PRO A 198 -10.71 4.35 29.79
C PRO A 198 -9.81 3.15 29.53
N GLN A 199 -10.33 1.93 29.75
CA GLN A 199 -9.56 0.70 29.70
C GLN A 199 -9.12 0.40 28.27
N SER A 200 -10.02 0.49 27.29
CA SER A 200 -9.65 0.25 25.89
C SER A 200 -8.61 1.24 25.38
N VAL A 201 -8.64 2.48 25.87
CA VAL A 201 -7.67 3.52 25.48
C VAL A 201 -6.29 3.23 26.05
N VAL A 202 -6.20 2.82 27.31
CA VAL A 202 -4.90 2.46 27.95
C VAL A 202 -4.33 1.19 27.35
N VAL A 203 -5.17 0.16 27.16
CA VAL A 203 -4.77 -1.10 26.54
C VAL A 203 -4.29 -0.86 25.11
N PHE A 204 -4.98 0.00 24.36
CA PHE A 204 -4.54 0.39 23.03
C PHE A 204 -3.22 1.15 23.07
N ALA A 205 -3.07 2.14 23.95
CA ALA A 205 -1.85 2.93 24.07
C ALA A 205 -0.64 2.05 24.40
N VAL A 206 -0.75 1.15 25.38
CA VAL A 206 0.29 0.17 25.72
C VAL A 206 0.58 -0.77 24.56
N ALA A 207 -0.46 -1.29 23.89
CA ALA A 207 -0.28 -2.15 22.72
C ALA A 207 0.45 -1.45 21.57
N THR A 208 0.17 -0.17 21.31
CA THR A 208 0.90 0.61 20.30
C THR A 208 2.34 0.92 20.68
N THR A 209 2.71 0.85 21.96
CA THR A 209 4.13 1.03 22.33
C THR A 209 4.99 -0.17 21.95
N GLY A 210 4.40 -1.35 21.79
CA GLY A 210 5.13 -2.60 21.58
C GLY A 210 6.10 -2.97 22.71
N ASN A 211 6.06 -2.27 23.85
CA ASN A 211 7.03 -2.46 24.93
C ASN A 211 6.59 -3.62 25.83
N PRO A 212 7.36 -4.73 25.90
CA PRO A 212 6.97 -5.94 26.64
C PRO A 212 7.00 -5.76 28.17
N CYS A 213 7.59 -4.67 28.66
CA CYS A 213 7.63 -4.33 30.08
C CYS A 213 6.46 -3.44 30.50
N LEU A 214 5.61 -3.00 29.57
CA LEU A 214 4.41 -2.23 29.85
C LEU A 214 3.18 -3.13 29.71
N ASP A 215 2.31 -3.08 30.71
CA ASP A 215 1.03 -3.78 30.74
C ASP A 215 -0.09 -2.79 31.12
N ALA A 216 -1.34 -3.08 30.79
CA ALA A 216 -2.47 -2.19 31.02
C ALA A 216 -3.62 -2.94 31.69
N ASP A 217 -4.19 -2.37 32.75
CA ASP A 217 -5.47 -2.84 33.30
C ASP A 217 -6.47 -1.69 33.53
N THR A 218 -7.55 -1.94 34.28
CA THR A 218 -8.58 -0.95 34.62
C THR A 218 -8.09 0.17 35.54
N THR A 219 -6.89 0.03 36.11
CA THR A 219 -6.29 0.92 37.10
C THR A 219 -4.95 1.50 36.64
N GLY A 220 -4.27 0.80 35.72
CA GLY A 220 -3.92 1.22 34.38
C GLY A 220 -2.51 0.88 33.87
N VAL A 221 -1.59 1.77 33.45
CA VAL A 221 -0.29 1.30 32.86
C VAL A 221 0.66 0.82 33.95
N ARG A 222 0.96 -0.48 33.95
CA ARG A 222 1.90 -1.16 34.84
C ARG A 222 3.25 -1.33 34.14
N VAL A 223 4.35 -0.96 34.82
CA VAL A 223 5.70 -1.37 34.40
C VAL A 223 6.10 -2.62 35.16
N ILE A 224 6.38 -3.70 34.43
CA ILE A 224 6.78 -4.99 34.99
C ILE A 224 8.32 -5.03 35.00
N GLY A 225 8.93 -5.17 36.18
CA GLY A 225 10.38 -5.45 36.33
C GLY A 225 11.30 -4.28 36.71
N ALA A 226 10.81 -3.21 37.33
CA ALA A 226 11.61 -2.02 37.67
C ALA A 226 12.62 -2.17 38.84
N ASP A 227 12.98 -3.38 39.27
CA ASP A 227 13.77 -3.60 40.50
C ASP A 227 15.30 -3.49 40.32
N ARG A 228 15.80 -2.67 39.38
CA ARG A 228 17.24 -2.42 39.24
C ARG A 228 17.71 -0.96 39.17
N SER A 229 16.84 0.04 39.32
CA SER A 229 17.29 1.45 39.27
C SER A 229 16.84 2.36 40.42
N ALA A 230 16.17 1.84 41.46
CA ALA A 230 15.55 2.68 42.51
C ALA A 230 16.38 2.83 43.81
N GLU A 231 17.72 2.79 43.76
CA GLU A 231 18.56 3.16 44.92
C GLU A 231 19.04 4.63 44.94
N ALA A 232 18.74 5.41 43.90
CA ALA A 232 18.96 6.86 43.93
C ALA A 232 17.62 7.57 44.19
N PHE A 233 17.59 8.50 45.14
CA PHE A 233 16.44 9.31 45.60
C PHE A 233 15.61 8.73 46.77
N LYS A 234 16.23 8.71 47.95
CA LYS A 234 15.51 8.87 49.23
C LYS A 234 15.48 10.35 49.62
N GLY A 235 14.28 10.89 49.82
CA GLY A 235 14.09 12.19 50.48
C GLY A 235 12.63 12.54 50.80
N LYS A 236 12.20 12.26 52.05
CA LYS A 236 11.20 12.94 52.92
C LYS A 236 9.95 13.55 52.23
N GLY A 237 8.69 13.18 52.45
CA GLY A 237 7.99 12.63 53.61
C GLY A 237 6.95 13.65 54.14
N LYS A 238 5.63 13.33 54.11
CA LYS A 238 4.63 13.57 55.18
C LYS A 238 3.20 13.13 54.81
N GLU A 239 2.45 12.77 55.86
CA GLU A 239 1.15 12.08 55.92
C GLU A 239 -0.09 13.01 55.90
N SER A 240 -1.28 12.45 55.56
CA SER A 240 -2.61 12.60 56.22
C SER A 240 -3.71 12.06 55.27
N ALA A 241 -4.46 10.97 55.55
CA ALA A 241 -5.77 10.85 56.25
C ALA A 241 -6.83 11.87 55.75
N THR A 242 -8.05 11.55 55.29
CA THR A 242 -9.18 10.69 55.80
C THR A 242 -10.26 10.47 54.69
N ALA A 243 -10.98 9.32 54.63
CA ALA A 243 -12.46 9.10 54.84
C ALA A 243 -13.41 10.09 54.09
N GLU A 244 -14.54 9.75 53.45
CA GLU A 244 -15.63 8.78 53.71
C GLU A 244 -16.72 8.96 52.60
N ASN A 245 -17.51 7.91 52.27
CA ASN A 245 -18.99 7.88 52.00
C ASN A 245 -19.65 8.84 50.95
N ASP A 246 -20.76 8.59 50.24
CA ASP A 246 -21.86 7.61 50.24
C ASP A 246 -22.76 7.89 48.99
N GLY A 247 -23.59 6.92 48.58
CA GLY A 247 -24.94 7.11 48.01
C GLY A 247 -25.14 7.25 46.48
N THR A 248 -25.76 6.27 45.78
CA THR A 248 -27.20 6.15 45.39
C THR A 248 -27.77 7.33 44.57
N SER A 249 -28.59 7.21 43.52
CA SER A 249 -29.40 6.14 42.90
C SER A 249 -30.01 6.65 41.56
N THR A 250 -30.56 5.76 40.72
CA THR A 250 -31.82 5.85 39.90
C THR A 250 -32.03 7.08 38.96
N ASP A 251 -32.67 7.05 37.80
CA ASP A 251 -33.38 6.10 36.95
C ASP A 251 -33.69 6.87 35.62
N ASP A 252 -34.28 6.17 34.64
CA ASP A 252 -35.16 6.68 33.58
C ASP A 252 -34.62 7.12 32.20
N LEU A 253 -34.75 6.15 31.28
CA LEU A 253 -35.19 6.26 29.87
C LEU A 253 -36.53 7.05 29.75
N PRO A 254 -36.87 7.72 28.61
CA PRO A 254 -37.14 6.99 27.35
C PRO A 254 -36.90 7.71 26.00
N SER A 255 -36.59 6.88 25.00
CA SER A 255 -37.13 6.76 23.62
C SER A 255 -37.90 7.92 22.94
N ALA A 256 -37.47 8.30 21.73
CA ALA A 256 -38.29 8.63 20.54
C ALA A 256 -37.36 8.94 19.33
N SER A 257 -37.21 8.04 18.34
CA SER A 257 -37.87 8.04 17.02
C SER A 257 -37.86 9.36 16.23
N SER A 258 -37.19 9.37 15.08
CA SER A 258 -37.83 9.67 13.79
C SER A 258 -36.89 9.35 12.63
N ALA A 259 -37.39 8.49 11.74
CA ALA A 259 -36.84 8.19 10.44
C ALA A 259 -37.34 9.23 9.44
N VAL A 260 -36.47 9.63 8.50
CA VAL A 260 -36.88 10.36 7.29
C VAL A 260 -36.22 9.66 6.12
N ASP A 261 -37.04 8.92 5.37
CA ASP A 261 -36.75 8.37 4.06
C ASP A 261 -36.59 9.51 3.03
N VAL A 262 -35.52 9.46 2.25
CA VAL A 262 -35.39 10.25 1.02
C VAL A 262 -35.22 9.28 -0.15
N VAL A 263 -36.30 9.15 -0.90
CA VAL A 263 -36.41 8.48 -2.19
C VAL A 263 -35.63 9.29 -3.23
N MET A 264 -34.70 8.65 -3.96
CA MET A 264 -34.05 9.24 -5.13
C MET A 264 -34.45 8.46 -6.38
N ALA A 265 -34.93 9.22 -7.36
CA ALA A 265 -35.53 8.76 -8.61
C ALA A 265 -34.49 8.20 -9.59
N GLU A 266 -34.90 7.15 -10.29
CA GLU A 266 -34.23 6.56 -11.44
C GLU A 266 -34.48 7.44 -12.67
N SER A 267 -33.44 7.74 -13.44
CA SER A 267 -33.57 8.32 -14.79
C SER A 267 -33.11 7.31 -15.83
N GLU A 268 -34.05 6.93 -16.67
CA GLU A 268 -33.92 6.03 -17.81
C GLU A 268 -32.89 6.55 -18.82
N THR A 269 -31.95 5.70 -19.21
CA THR A 269 -31.12 5.89 -20.41
C THR A 269 -31.54 4.88 -21.47
N THR A 270 -31.90 5.42 -22.62
CA THR A 270 -32.34 4.74 -23.84
C THR A 270 -31.24 3.86 -24.45
N GLY A 271 -31.56 2.58 -24.64
CA GLY A 271 -30.73 1.62 -25.36
C GLY A 271 -30.75 1.87 -26.86
N ILE A 272 -29.60 1.69 -27.50
CA ILE A 272 -29.46 1.62 -28.95
C ILE A 272 -28.87 0.24 -29.26
N ASP A 273 -29.61 -0.52 -30.06
CA ASP A 273 -29.33 -1.88 -30.49
C ASP A 273 -28.02 -2.00 -31.29
N ALA A 274 -27.25 -3.05 -31.02
CA ALA A 274 -26.21 -3.54 -31.92
C ALA A 274 -26.44 -5.02 -32.21
N VAL A 275 -26.76 -5.27 -33.47
CA VAL A 275 -27.14 -6.54 -34.08
C VAL A 275 -25.95 -7.49 -34.13
N ALA A 276 -26.13 -8.70 -33.60
CA ALA A 276 -25.20 -9.81 -33.73
C ALA A 276 -25.32 -10.43 -35.13
N ALA A 277 -24.20 -10.50 -35.85
CA ALA A 277 -24.06 -11.32 -37.06
C ALA A 277 -23.28 -12.59 -36.71
N THR A 278 -23.99 -13.71 -36.76
CA THR A 278 -23.45 -15.07 -36.75
C THR A 278 -22.97 -15.45 -38.15
N GLU A 279 -21.72 -15.86 -38.30
CA GLU A 279 -21.29 -16.66 -39.45
C GLU A 279 -20.66 -17.97 -38.97
N GLU A 280 -21.32 -19.06 -39.34
CA GLU A 280 -20.80 -20.43 -39.35
C GLU A 280 -19.85 -20.60 -40.54
N VAL A 281 -18.66 -21.15 -40.35
CA VAL A 281 -17.96 -21.88 -41.42
C VAL A 281 -17.26 -23.12 -40.85
N SER A 282 -17.45 -24.20 -41.60
CA SER A 282 -17.11 -25.59 -41.34
C SER A 282 -15.62 -25.92 -41.45
N SER A 283 -15.24 -26.98 -40.73
CA SER A 283 -14.00 -27.71 -40.85
C SER A 283 -13.92 -28.53 -42.15
N THR A 284 -12.75 -28.62 -42.79
CA THR A 284 -12.10 -29.87 -43.24
C THR A 284 -10.77 -29.59 -43.97
N GLY A 285 -9.72 -30.35 -43.65
CA GLY A 285 -8.66 -30.74 -44.59
C GLY A 285 -7.28 -30.08 -44.46
N ASP A 286 -6.31 -30.88 -44.01
CA ASP A 286 -4.83 -30.70 -44.11
C ASP A 286 -4.31 -31.90 -44.97
N PRO A 287 -3.04 -32.03 -45.45
CA PRO A 287 -1.93 -31.08 -45.54
C PRO A 287 -1.22 -31.03 -46.93
N GLY A 288 -0.41 -29.97 -47.10
CA GLY A 288 0.96 -30.10 -47.63
C GLY A 288 1.22 -29.71 -49.08
N VAL A 289 1.88 -28.57 -49.29
CA VAL A 289 3.05 -28.42 -50.20
C VAL A 289 3.90 -27.25 -49.69
N THR A 290 5.17 -27.53 -49.44
CA THR A 290 6.25 -26.59 -49.16
C THR A 290 6.55 -25.71 -50.37
N ALA A 291 6.38 -24.39 -50.22
CA ALA A 291 6.97 -23.39 -51.10
C ALA A 291 7.64 -22.31 -50.25
N SER A 292 8.96 -22.21 -50.41
CA SER A 292 9.83 -21.18 -49.87
C SER A 292 9.34 -19.79 -50.27
N ASN A 293 8.72 -19.07 -49.33
CA ASN A 293 8.30 -17.70 -49.54
C ASN A 293 9.43 -16.77 -49.11
N GLU A 294 10.09 -16.17 -50.10
CA GLU A 294 11.04 -15.08 -49.89
C GLU A 294 10.35 -13.97 -49.11
N LYS A 295 10.88 -13.67 -47.91
CA LYS A 295 10.42 -12.57 -47.06
C LYS A 295 10.52 -11.27 -47.86
N SER A 296 9.38 -10.78 -48.36
CA SER A 296 9.25 -9.38 -48.73
C SER A 296 9.61 -8.52 -47.51
N PRO A 297 10.30 -7.38 -47.69
CA PRO A 297 10.65 -6.50 -46.58
C PRO A 297 9.37 -6.09 -45.86
N ALA A 298 9.28 -6.43 -44.57
CA ALA A 298 8.14 -6.07 -43.75
C ALA A 298 7.92 -4.55 -43.84
N ALA A 299 6.68 -4.13 -44.06
CA ALA A 299 6.32 -2.72 -44.07
C ALA A 299 6.84 -2.03 -42.79
N PRO A 300 7.22 -0.75 -42.86
CA PRO A 300 7.72 -0.02 -41.69
C PRO A 300 6.69 -0.08 -40.55
N HIS A 301 7.14 -0.53 -39.37
CA HIS A 301 6.30 -0.65 -38.18
C HIS A 301 5.83 0.75 -37.72
N ASP A 302 4.52 0.94 -37.53
CA ASP A 302 3.96 2.17 -36.96
C ASP A 302 4.40 2.30 -35.49
N PRO A 303 5.24 3.28 -35.11
CA PRO A 303 5.74 3.38 -33.73
C PRO A 303 4.65 3.72 -32.70
N TYR A 304 3.46 4.11 -33.16
CA TYR A 304 2.29 4.39 -32.33
C TYR A 304 1.37 3.17 -32.15
N SER A 305 1.65 2.05 -32.84
CA SER A 305 0.85 0.82 -32.76
C SER A 305 1.19 0.06 -31.46
N PRO A 306 0.23 -0.12 -30.54
CA PRO A 306 0.44 -0.95 -29.35
C PRO A 306 0.33 -2.46 -29.65
N GLU A 307 -0.13 -2.83 -30.85
CA GLU A 307 -0.35 -4.22 -31.23
C GLU A 307 0.96 -5.03 -31.20
N GLY A 308 0.94 -6.18 -30.50
CA GLY A 308 2.10 -7.07 -30.40
C GLY A 308 3.18 -6.62 -29.41
N LEU A 309 2.99 -5.48 -28.72
CA LEU A 309 3.90 -5.03 -27.68
C LEU A 309 3.52 -5.65 -26.31
N PRO A 310 4.50 -6.09 -25.50
CA PRO A 310 4.24 -6.59 -24.16
C PRO A 310 3.90 -5.44 -23.21
N LYS A 311 3.00 -5.70 -22.25
CA LYS A 311 2.73 -4.75 -21.16
C LYS A 311 3.93 -4.66 -20.23
N LEU A 312 4.26 -3.45 -19.79
CA LEU A 312 5.25 -3.25 -18.74
C LEU A 312 4.61 -3.57 -17.38
N GLU A 313 4.88 -4.78 -16.90
CA GLU A 313 4.41 -5.28 -15.59
C GLU A 313 5.56 -5.44 -14.60
N GLU A 314 6.80 -5.26 -15.03
CA GLU A 314 8.01 -5.20 -14.21
C GLU A 314 8.28 -3.78 -13.73
N PHE A 315 8.96 -3.63 -12.59
CA PHE A 315 9.56 -2.34 -12.24
C PHE A 315 10.72 -2.01 -13.18
N ILE A 316 10.80 -0.75 -13.60
CA ILE A 316 12.00 -0.23 -14.25
C ILE A 316 13.09 -0.14 -13.18
N PRO A 317 14.28 -0.74 -13.37
CA PRO A 317 15.37 -0.58 -12.42
C PRO A 317 15.74 0.89 -12.22
N ASP A 318 16.02 1.30 -10.98
CA ASP A 318 16.22 2.71 -10.61
C ASP A 318 17.27 3.42 -11.49
N LYS A 319 18.38 2.73 -11.80
CA LYS A 319 19.45 3.24 -12.69
C LYS A 319 19.00 3.55 -14.13
N PHE A 320 17.86 3.01 -14.57
CA PHE A 320 17.27 3.22 -15.89
C PHE A 320 15.90 3.91 -15.82
N PHE A 321 15.49 4.40 -14.64
CA PHE A 321 14.21 5.07 -14.50
C PHE A 321 14.25 6.38 -15.34
N PRO A 322 13.24 6.65 -16.20
CA PRO A 322 13.32 7.78 -17.13
C PRO A 322 13.28 9.14 -16.41
N ASP A 323 14.30 9.96 -16.57
CA ASP A 323 14.33 11.34 -16.06
C ASP A 323 13.63 12.29 -17.01
N VAL A 324 13.75 12.01 -18.32
CA VAL A 324 13.15 12.76 -19.41
C VAL A 324 12.25 11.86 -20.23
N LEU A 325 11.07 12.37 -20.56
CA LEU A 325 10.10 11.73 -21.43
C LEU A 325 9.90 12.59 -22.68
N LEU A 326 10.33 12.10 -23.83
CA LEU A 326 10.09 12.72 -25.13
C LEU A 326 8.76 12.19 -25.67
N VAL A 327 7.74 13.05 -25.67
CA VAL A 327 6.36 12.69 -25.99
C VAL A 327 6.04 13.01 -27.44
N HIS A 328 5.84 11.97 -28.24
CA HIS A 328 5.36 12.06 -29.61
C HIS A 328 3.83 12.06 -29.62
N ASP A 329 3.22 13.20 -29.92
CA ASP A 329 1.78 13.42 -29.78
C ASP A 329 1.21 14.19 -30.99
N PRO A 330 1.08 13.54 -32.16
CA PRO A 330 0.59 14.19 -33.39
C PRO A 330 -0.86 14.67 -33.27
N ASP A 331 -1.66 14.03 -32.40
CA ASP A 331 -3.06 14.39 -32.18
C ASP A 331 -3.23 15.52 -31.12
N ASN A 332 -2.13 16.06 -30.59
CA ASN A 332 -2.10 17.06 -29.51
C ASN A 332 -3.00 16.66 -28.31
N ALA A 333 -3.03 15.38 -27.97
CA ALA A 333 -3.81 14.84 -26.85
C ALA A 333 -3.40 15.45 -25.49
N THR A 334 -2.14 15.85 -25.37
CA THR A 334 -1.57 16.52 -24.20
C THR A 334 -1.88 18.02 -24.15
N LYS A 335 -2.36 18.64 -25.24
CA LYS A 335 -2.47 20.11 -25.38
C LYS A 335 -1.17 20.87 -25.14
N SER A 336 -0.06 20.25 -25.53
CA SER A 336 1.26 20.85 -25.40
C SER A 336 1.59 21.84 -26.51
N ARG A 337 0.90 21.75 -27.65
CA ARG A 337 1.10 22.63 -28.80
C ARG A 337 -0.02 23.66 -28.90
N LYS A 338 0.35 24.89 -29.27
CA LYS A 338 -0.59 25.96 -29.65
C LYS A 338 -0.97 25.81 -31.12
N ASP A 339 -2.19 26.21 -31.46
CA ASP A 339 -2.76 26.08 -32.82
C ASP A 339 -2.01 26.90 -33.90
N ASP A 340 -1.16 27.85 -33.50
CA ASP A 340 -0.40 28.74 -34.41
C ASP A 340 0.85 28.10 -35.04
N ASN A 341 1.12 26.82 -34.75
CA ASN A 341 2.35 26.17 -35.20
C ASN A 341 2.27 25.76 -36.68
N SER A 342 3.26 26.21 -37.46
CA SER A 342 3.48 25.76 -38.85
C SER A 342 3.51 24.23 -38.95
N GLU A 343 2.94 23.68 -40.03
CA GLU A 343 2.75 22.25 -40.33
C GLU A 343 3.96 21.34 -39.98
N GLY A 344 5.19 21.86 -40.04
CA GLY A 344 6.42 21.13 -39.66
C GLY A 344 6.71 20.98 -38.15
N ASP A 345 5.89 21.53 -37.25
CA ASP A 345 6.05 21.36 -35.79
C ASP A 345 5.25 20.17 -35.23
N LEU A 346 4.39 19.55 -36.05
CA LEU A 346 3.52 18.44 -35.62
C LEU A 346 4.27 17.12 -35.38
N ASP A 347 5.49 16.97 -35.90
CA ASP A 347 6.29 15.76 -35.72
C ASP A 347 7.35 15.87 -34.62
N LYS A 348 7.54 17.06 -34.02
CA LYS A 348 8.57 17.24 -32.98
C LYS A 348 8.09 16.77 -31.61
N PRO A 349 8.81 15.86 -30.93
CA PRO A 349 8.41 15.44 -29.59
C PRO A 349 8.45 16.61 -28.60
N VAL A 350 7.52 16.60 -27.64
CA VAL A 350 7.49 17.55 -26.54
C VAL A 350 8.23 16.96 -25.34
N MET A 351 9.11 17.75 -24.74
CA MET A 351 9.87 17.32 -23.58
C MET A 351 9.05 17.44 -22.30
N TYR A 352 9.05 16.36 -21.53
CA TYR A 352 8.56 16.29 -20.17
C TYR A 352 9.69 15.82 -19.25
N LYS A 353 9.72 16.32 -18.01
CA LYS A 353 10.67 15.87 -16.98
C LYS A 353 9.94 15.17 -15.84
N ARG A 354 10.58 14.15 -15.26
CA ARG A 354 10.06 13.41 -14.11
C ARG A 354 9.93 14.35 -12.92
N TYR A 355 8.74 14.37 -12.34
CA TYR A 355 8.43 15.10 -11.12
C TYR A 355 8.25 14.13 -9.94
N PHE A 356 7.57 13.00 -10.16
CA PHE A 356 7.55 11.88 -9.22
C PHE A 356 7.98 10.55 -9.90
N PRO A 357 8.61 9.61 -9.19
CA PRO A 357 9.21 9.83 -7.88
C PRO A 357 10.27 10.94 -7.93
N SER A 358 10.32 11.73 -6.86
CA SER A 358 11.24 12.88 -6.80
C SER A 358 12.66 12.34 -7.00
N PRO A 359 13.44 12.85 -7.97
CA PRO A 359 14.84 12.46 -8.08
C PRO A 359 15.51 12.70 -6.72
N GLU A 360 16.22 11.71 -6.18
CA GLU A 360 16.98 11.92 -4.95
C GLU A 360 17.95 13.08 -5.20
N GLU A 361 17.80 14.19 -4.48
CA GLU A 361 18.83 15.21 -4.47
C GLU A 361 20.10 14.53 -3.92
N PRO A 362 21.24 14.61 -4.63
CA PRO A 362 22.47 14.03 -4.11
C PRO A 362 22.70 14.64 -2.74
N LYS A 363 22.79 13.80 -1.71
CA LYS A 363 23.08 14.22 -0.33
C LYS A 363 24.41 14.96 -0.36
N GLY A 364 24.35 16.28 -0.47
CA GLY A 364 25.50 17.15 -0.32
C GLY A 364 25.97 17.00 1.11
N ASN A 365 27.10 16.32 1.30
CA ASN A 365 27.91 16.52 2.49
C ASN A 365 28.18 18.03 2.55
N GLY A 366 27.79 18.66 3.65
CA GLY A 366 27.84 20.12 3.83
C GLY A 366 29.26 20.67 3.89
N GLU A 367 29.99 20.58 2.80
CA GLU A 367 31.21 21.32 2.55
C GLU A 367 30.86 22.42 1.55
N GLU A 368 31.02 23.67 1.98
CA GLU A 368 30.98 24.84 1.12
C GLU A 368 31.97 24.60 -0.04
N GLU A 369 31.42 24.34 -1.23
CA GLU A 369 32.21 24.28 -2.46
C GLU A 369 32.85 25.65 -2.69
N THR A 370 34.13 25.72 -2.33
CA THR A 370 35.02 26.75 -2.83
C THR A 370 35.05 26.63 -4.35
N ALA A 371 34.72 27.74 -5.01
CA ALA A 371 34.78 27.87 -6.45
C ALA A 371 36.18 27.45 -6.95
N GLU A 372 36.20 26.74 -8.08
CA GLU A 372 37.35 26.14 -8.78
C GLU A 372 37.56 24.64 -8.51
N SER A 373 36.63 23.82 -8.99
CA SER A 373 36.96 22.45 -9.40
C SER A 373 36.27 22.08 -10.71
N GLU A 374 36.97 21.27 -11.49
CA GLU A 374 36.77 20.96 -12.89
C GLU A 374 35.36 20.44 -13.20
N ALA A 375 34.86 20.77 -14.39
CA ALA A 375 33.55 20.37 -14.91
C ALA A 375 33.35 18.85 -14.82
N THR A 376 32.72 18.39 -13.75
CA THR A 376 32.11 17.07 -13.67
C THR A 376 31.02 17.00 -14.75
N PRO A 377 31.01 15.98 -15.62
CA PRO A 377 29.96 15.85 -16.61
C PRO A 377 28.64 15.71 -15.87
N SER A 378 27.68 16.59 -16.21
CA SER A 378 26.30 16.48 -15.72
C SER A 378 25.83 15.04 -15.86
N PRO A 379 25.20 14.43 -14.82
CA PRO A 379 24.75 13.06 -14.90
C PRO A 379 23.90 12.85 -16.15
N LYS A 380 24.20 11.79 -16.89
CA LYS A 380 23.51 11.46 -18.15
C LYS A 380 22.04 11.20 -17.83
N GLU A 381 21.14 12.10 -18.24
CA GLU A 381 19.70 11.92 -18.07
C GLU A 381 19.23 10.66 -18.83
N ASN A 382 18.43 9.83 -18.17
CA ASN A 382 17.78 8.68 -18.78
C ASN A 382 16.58 9.16 -19.61
N VAL A 383 16.70 9.11 -20.94
CA VAL A 383 15.67 9.58 -21.86
C VAL A 383 14.82 8.41 -22.37
N ALA A 384 13.51 8.48 -22.15
CA ALA A 384 12.53 7.57 -22.73
C ALA A 384 11.67 8.30 -23.78
N HIS A 385 11.03 7.53 -24.68
CA HIS A 385 10.09 8.07 -25.67
C HIS A 385 8.69 7.48 -25.49
N LEU A 386 7.70 8.35 -25.34
CA LEU A 386 6.28 7.97 -25.25
C LEU A 386 5.57 8.29 -26.57
N TYR A 387 4.82 7.32 -27.10
CA TYR A 387 4.07 7.50 -28.34
C TYR A 387 2.57 7.54 -28.05
N LEU A 388 1.97 8.73 -28.15
CA LEU A 388 0.56 8.95 -27.90
C LEU A 388 -0.22 9.02 -29.21
N ARG A 389 -1.38 8.38 -29.23
CA ARG A 389 -2.32 8.48 -30.35
C ARG A 389 -3.73 8.41 -29.83
N LYS A 390 -4.61 9.28 -30.33
CA LYS A 390 -6.00 9.38 -29.90
C LYS A 390 -6.76 8.07 -30.07
N LYS A 391 -6.43 7.32 -31.13
CA LYS A 391 -7.00 5.99 -31.41
C LYS A 391 -6.70 4.93 -30.33
N ASN A 392 -5.62 5.10 -29.55
CA ASN A 392 -5.19 4.16 -28.52
C ASN A 392 -5.81 4.46 -27.13
N ARG A 393 -6.79 5.36 -27.07
CA ARG A 393 -7.54 5.64 -25.84
C ARG A 393 -8.40 4.42 -25.51
N PHE A 394 -8.27 3.89 -24.30
CA PHE A 394 -9.07 2.75 -23.84
C PHE A 394 -9.78 3.00 -22.50
N GLY A 395 -9.54 4.14 -21.86
CA GLY A 395 -10.21 4.54 -20.63
C GLY A 395 -10.58 6.01 -20.61
N SER A 396 -11.69 6.32 -19.95
CA SER A 396 -12.11 7.67 -19.59
C SER A 396 -12.68 7.66 -18.18
N GLY A 397 -12.13 8.50 -17.32
CA GLY A 397 -12.68 8.76 -16.00
C GLY A 397 -13.48 10.06 -15.97
N ASN A 398 -13.82 10.52 -14.77
CA ASN A 398 -14.44 11.82 -14.62
C ASN A 398 -13.46 12.95 -14.95
N HIS A 399 -12.16 12.79 -14.73
CA HIS A 399 -11.18 13.89 -14.85
C HIS A 399 -10.00 13.59 -15.77
N SER A 400 -9.99 12.45 -16.46
CA SER A 400 -8.84 12.03 -17.23
C SER A 400 -9.18 11.07 -18.36
N PHE A 401 -8.31 11.04 -19.37
CA PHE A 401 -8.27 10.00 -20.38
C PHE A 401 -7.09 9.07 -20.10
N VAL A 402 -7.24 7.78 -20.43
CA VAL A 402 -6.18 6.78 -20.32
C VAL A 402 -5.90 6.19 -21.69
N TYR A 403 -4.62 6.14 -22.04
CA TYR A 403 -4.12 5.64 -23.31
C TYR A 403 -3.21 4.45 -23.08
N ARG A 404 -3.32 3.45 -23.97
CA ARG A 404 -2.31 2.40 -24.08
C ARG A 404 -1.23 2.95 -24.99
N ALA A 405 -0.09 3.32 -24.40
CA ALA A 405 0.97 4.02 -25.11
C ALA A 405 2.20 3.12 -25.26
N PRO A 406 2.72 2.93 -26.49
CA PRO A 406 4.08 2.42 -26.67
C PRO A 406 5.10 3.31 -25.97
N LEU A 407 6.03 2.69 -25.27
CA LEU A 407 7.13 3.30 -24.55
C LEU A 407 8.45 2.68 -25.00
N THR A 408 9.36 3.51 -25.51
CA THR A 408 10.77 3.15 -25.68
C THR A 408 11.51 3.52 -24.39
N LEU A 409 12.15 2.53 -23.77
CA LEU A 409 12.87 2.69 -22.51
C LEU A 409 14.27 3.31 -22.72
N PRO A 410 14.88 3.89 -21.67
CA PRO A 410 16.23 4.45 -21.76
C PRO A 410 17.28 3.37 -22.07
N PRO A 411 18.18 3.55 -23.06
CA PRO A 411 19.22 2.59 -23.35
C PRO A 411 20.14 2.34 -22.14
N PRO A 412 20.64 1.12 -21.94
CA PRO A 412 20.51 -0.07 -22.80
C PRO A 412 19.25 -0.90 -22.53
N LEU A 413 18.27 -0.39 -21.76
CA LEU A 413 17.05 -1.12 -21.44
C LEU A 413 16.09 -1.15 -22.64
N SER A 414 15.57 -2.32 -22.98
CA SER A 414 14.56 -2.48 -24.03
C SER A 414 13.53 -3.56 -23.66
N GLY A 415 12.38 -3.53 -24.34
CA GLY A 415 11.35 -4.55 -24.26
C GLY A 415 11.67 -5.77 -25.14
N ARG A 416 11.11 -6.92 -24.77
CA ARG A 416 11.10 -8.17 -25.55
C ARG A 416 10.03 -8.13 -26.64
N SER A 417 10.17 -7.15 -27.53
CA SER A 417 9.33 -6.97 -28.71
C SER A 417 10.21 -6.74 -29.95
N PRO A 418 9.67 -6.87 -31.17
CA PRO A 418 10.41 -6.57 -32.39
C PRO A 418 10.96 -5.14 -32.45
N THR A 419 10.29 -4.18 -31.79
CA THR A 419 10.68 -2.76 -31.78
C THR A 419 11.48 -2.36 -30.54
N GLY A 420 11.65 -3.26 -29.56
CA GLY A 420 12.23 -2.91 -28.27
C GLY A 420 11.32 -2.07 -27.36
N GLN A 421 10.07 -1.83 -27.77
CA GLN A 421 9.08 -1.08 -26.99
C GLN A 421 8.25 -2.00 -26.07
N VAL A 422 7.64 -1.38 -25.06
CA VAL A 422 6.63 -1.97 -24.16
C VAL A 422 5.37 -1.09 -24.18
N THR A 423 4.24 -1.55 -23.63
CA THR A 423 3.07 -0.69 -23.39
C THR A 423 2.95 -0.27 -21.93
N VAL A 424 2.49 0.96 -21.72
CA VAL A 424 2.11 1.51 -20.41
C VAL A 424 0.73 2.14 -20.48
N ALA A 425 0.06 2.27 -19.33
CA ALA A 425 -1.11 3.12 -19.21
C ALA A 425 -0.64 4.57 -18.96
N ALA A 426 -0.91 5.45 -19.93
CA ALA A 426 -0.65 6.89 -19.82
C ALA A 426 -1.96 7.62 -19.51
N LYS A 427 -2.08 8.17 -18.29
CA LYS A 427 -3.24 8.93 -17.83
C LYS A 427 -2.97 10.43 -18.01
N LEU A 428 -3.88 11.10 -18.73
CA LEU A 428 -3.84 12.53 -19.04
C LEU A 428 -5.04 13.23 -18.41
N ALA A 429 -4.83 14.41 -17.84
CA ALA A 429 -5.90 15.23 -17.28
C ALA A 429 -6.78 15.83 -18.38
N TYR A 430 -8.06 16.02 -18.07
CA TYR A 430 -8.93 16.88 -18.86
C TYR A 430 -8.43 18.31 -18.83
N SER A 431 -8.85 19.09 -19.84
CA SER A 431 -8.45 20.49 -20.01
C SER A 431 -9.22 21.43 -19.09
N ARG A 432 -9.20 21.10 -17.80
CA ARG A 432 -9.78 21.86 -16.71
C ARG A 432 -8.84 21.83 -15.53
N CYS A 433 -8.68 22.97 -14.87
CA CYS A 433 -7.72 23.15 -13.77
C CYS A 433 -7.79 22.04 -12.69
N THR A 434 -8.99 21.72 -12.21
CA THR A 434 -9.17 20.69 -11.16
C THR A 434 -8.77 19.29 -11.59
N ALA A 435 -8.86 18.95 -12.89
CA ALA A 435 -8.40 17.66 -13.38
C ALA A 435 -6.87 17.51 -13.27
N HIS A 436 -6.13 18.60 -13.45
CA HIS A 436 -4.67 18.60 -13.27
C HIS A 436 -4.30 18.44 -11.79
N GLU A 437 -5.05 19.09 -10.89
CA GLU A 437 -4.86 18.97 -9.44
C GLU A 437 -5.13 17.54 -8.95
N LEU A 438 -6.22 16.92 -9.42
CA LEU A 438 -6.54 15.53 -9.09
C LEU A 438 -5.48 14.56 -9.62
N LEU A 439 -5.02 14.74 -10.87
CA LEU A 439 -3.99 13.86 -11.43
C LEU A 439 -2.64 14.03 -10.71
N HIS A 440 -2.30 15.25 -10.30
CA HIS A 440 -1.14 15.51 -9.45
C HIS A 440 -1.29 14.88 -8.06
N ASN A 441 -2.47 14.99 -7.43
CA ASN A 441 -2.72 14.35 -6.14
C ASN A 441 -2.62 12.82 -6.23
N GLU A 442 -3.16 12.23 -7.30
CA GLU A 442 -3.03 10.81 -7.57
C GLU A 442 -1.57 10.39 -7.68
N ALA A 443 -0.77 11.10 -8.48
CA ALA A 443 0.67 10.85 -8.59
C ALA A 443 1.40 10.96 -7.26
N ARG A 444 1.05 11.96 -6.44
CA ARG A 444 1.61 12.13 -5.09
C ARG A 444 1.25 10.95 -4.19
N VAL A 445 0.05 10.38 -4.31
CA VAL A 445 -0.30 9.17 -3.53
C VAL A 445 0.60 8.02 -3.96
N TYR A 446 0.74 7.75 -5.27
CA TYR A 446 1.63 6.69 -5.77
C TYR A 446 3.08 6.85 -5.29
N ASP A 447 3.60 8.08 -5.27
CA ASP A 447 4.93 8.40 -4.76
C ASP A 447 5.13 8.02 -3.28
N THR A 448 4.06 8.08 -2.48
CA THR A 448 4.11 7.68 -1.05
C THR A 448 3.95 6.19 -0.81
N LEU A 449 3.51 5.42 -1.81
CA LEU A 449 3.24 4.00 -1.60
C LEU A 449 4.55 3.24 -1.49
N PRO A 450 4.79 2.48 -0.39
CA PRO A 450 5.94 1.59 -0.34
C PRO A 450 5.82 0.53 -1.44
N LYS A 451 6.98 0.14 -1.98
CA LYS A 451 7.08 -0.74 -3.16
C LYS A 451 6.30 -2.05 -3.01
N HIS A 452 6.25 -2.62 -1.81
CA HIS A 452 5.55 -3.87 -1.55
C HIS A 452 4.02 -3.81 -1.75
N LEU A 453 3.41 -2.62 -1.81
CA LEU A 453 1.99 -2.47 -2.19
C LEU A 453 1.77 -2.57 -3.70
N GLN A 454 2.84 -2.55 -4.48
CA GLN A 454 2.87 -2.63 -5.95
C GLN A 454 3.52 -3.95 -6.44
N GLU A 455 3.87 -4.84 -5.50
CA GLU A 455 4.49 -6.14 -5.75
C GLU A 455 3.54 -7.28 -5.36
N ASP A 456 3.58 -8.37 -6.12
CA ASP A 456 2.93 -9.62 -5.74
C ASP A 456 3.91 -10.45 -4.90
N TRP A 457 3.43 -11.09 -3.84
CA TRP A 457 4.22 -11.90 -2.93
C TRP A 457 3.64 -13.30 -2.81
N CYS A 458 4.50 -14.27 -2.52
CA CYS A 458 4.06 -15.65 -2.39
C CYS A 458 3.20 -15.88 -1.14
N GLY A 459 2.36 -16.91 -1.22
CA GLY A 459 1.52 -17.37 -0.11
C GLY A 459 0.30 -16.48 0.17
N TYR A 460 -0.19 -16.61 1.39
CA TYR A 460 -1.47 -16.05 1.83
C TYR A 460 -1.29 -15.25 3.11
N ASN A 461 -2.13 -14.25 3.30
CA ASN A 461 -2.23 -13.53 4.55
C ASN A 461 -3.65 -13.53 5.12
N VAL A 462 -3.72 -13.24 6.42
CA VAL A 462 -4.96 -13.16 7.17
C VAL A 462 -5.18 -11.70 7.54
N VAL A 463 -6.03 -11.04 6.76
CA VAL A 463 -6.37 -9.63 6.94
C VAL A 463 -7.55 -9.51 7.91
N PRO A 464 -7.47 -8.70 8.98
CA PRO A 464 -8.60 -8.48 9.87
C PRO A 464 -9.87 -8.08 9.10
N GLN A 465 -11.03 -8.59 9.51
CA GLN A 465 -12.33 -8.52 8.80
C GLN A 465 -12.46 -9.45 7.57
N CYS A 466 -11.37 -10.00 7.05
CA CYS A 466 -11.40 -11.17 6.18
C CYS A 466 -11.28 -12.43 7.05
N ARG A 467 -12.34 -13.24 7.12
CA ARG A 467 -12.33 -14.51 7.86
C ARG A 467 -11.39 -15.56 7.25
N PHE A 468 -11.07 -15.38 5.98
CA PHE A 468 -10.40 -16.36 5.14
C PHE A 468 -9.08 -15.80 4.61
N PRO A 469 -8.04 -16.63 4.47
CA PRO A 469 -6.78 -16.21 3.87
C PRO A 469 -6.98 -15.73 2.44
N VAL A 470 -6.22 -14.71 2.06
CA VAL A 470 -6.19 -14.16 0.72
C VAL A 470 -4.74 -14.11 0.22
N PRO A 471 -4.48 -14.23 -1.09
CA PRO A 471 -3.16 -14.07 -1.66
C PRO A 471 -2.53 -12.73 -1.27
N VAL A 472 -1.22 -12.72 -1.09
CA VAL A 472 -0.45 -11.50 -0.84
C VAL A 472 -0.17 -10.78 -2.16
N SER A 473 -1.24 -10.41 -2.89
CA SER A 473 -1.16 -9.71 -4.17
C SER A 473 -0.90 -8.23 -4.00
N ALA A 474 -0.38 -7.57 -5.04
CA ALA A 474 -0.21 -6.12 -5.03
C ALA A 474 -1.56 -5.42 -4.86
N ILE A 475 -1.56 -4.31 -4.13
CA ILE A 475 -2.73 -3.49 -3.88
C ILE A 475 -2.96 -2.50 -5.02
N THR A 476 -1.90 -1.89 -5.54
CA THR A 476 -1.96 -0.80 -6.51
C THR A 476 -1.09 -1.08 -7.74
N PRO A 477 -1.37 -0.46 -8.90
CA PRO A 477 -0.52 -0.57 -10.08
C PRO A 477 0.94 -0.21 -9.79
N LYS A 478 1.87 -0.76 -10.58
CA LYS A 478 3.23 -0.21 -10.62
C LYS A 478 3.23 1.22 -11.15
N PHE A 479 3.97 2.08 -10.47
CA PHE A 479 4.13 3.49 -10.79
C PHE A 479 5.41 3.72 -11.61
N PHE A 480 5.27 4.22 -12.85
CA PHE A 480 6.38 4.47 -13.78
C PHE A 480 6.72 5.97 -13.91
N GLY A 481 6.14 6.77 -13.02
CA GLY A 481 6.46 8.17 -12.86
C GLY A 481 5.34 9.12 -13.28
N PHE A 482 5.44 10.34 -12.77
CA PHE A 482 4.60 11.46 -13.10
C PHE A 482 5.47 12.55 -13.70
N TYR A 483 5.11 12.99 -14.90
CA TYR A 483 5.94 13.85 -15.72
C TYR A 483 5.21 15.16 -16.00
N LEU A 484 5.96 16.25 -15.90
CA LEU A 484 5.48 17.59 -16.17
C LEU A 484 6.12 18.14 -17.45
N PRO A 485 5.37 18.89 -18.26
CA PRO A 485 5.92 19.56 -19.43
C PRO A 485 6.94 20.63 -18.98
N VAL A 486 7.99 20.83 -19.77
CA VAL A 486 9.02 21.85 -19.49
C VAL A 486 9.09 22.92 -20.57
N ASP A 487 9.51 24.13 -20.20
CA ASP A 487 9.81 25.20 -21.15
C ASP A 487 11.17 24.99 -21.85
N LYS A 488 11.59 25.96 -22.68
CA LYS A 488 12.85 25.88 -23.44
C LYS A 488 14.08 25.88 -22.53
N GLU A 489 13.93 26.41 -21.32
CA GLU A 489 14.93 26.48 -20.27
C GLU A 489 14.92 25.22 -19.38
N GLY A 490 14.03 24.26 -19.64
CA GLY A 490 13.92 23.00 -18.90
C GLY A 490 13.18 23.12 -17.57
N LYS A 491 12.51 24.26 -17.30
CA LYS A 491 11.76 24.49 -16.07
C LYS A 491 10.35 23.90 -16.17
N PHE A 492 9.89 23.29 -15.07
CA PHE A 492 8.55 22.73 -14.98
C PHE A 492 7.45 23.78 -15.22
N MET A 493 6.57 23.50 -16.18
CA MET A 493 5.38 24.31 -16.45
C MET A 493 4.19 23.83 -15.61
N MET A 494 4.30 23.96 -14.29
CA MET A 494 3.19 23.67 -13.36
C MET A 494 2.36 24.93 -13.11
N LYS A 495 1.19 25.02 -13.75
CA LYS A 495 0.24 26.11 -13.53
C LYS A 495 -0.86 25.66 -12.56
N ARG A 496 -1.16 26.51 -11.58
CA ARG A 496 -2.32 26.37 -10.69
C ARG A 496 -3.31 27.50 -10.99
N HIS A 497 -4.59 27.21 -10.90
CA HIS A 497 -5.64 28.19 -11.03
C HIS A 497 -6.22 28.47 -9.64
N ALA A 498 -6.20 29.72 -9.19
CA ALA A 498 -6.77 30.07 -7.89
C ALA A 498 -8.30 30.13 -7.98
N GLY A 499 -9.00 29.72 -6.92
CA GLY A 499 -10.45 29.86 -6.82
C GLY A 499 -11.27 28.91 -7.69
N CYS A 500 -10.67 27.83 -8.22
CA CYS A 500 -11.44 26.76 -8.84
C CYS A 500 -11.96 25.75 -7.82
N SER A 501 -13.15 25.22 -8.07
CA SER A 501 -13.69 24.06 -7.36
C SER A 501 -14.01 22.95 -8.36
N GLU A 502 -14.24 21.74 -7.87
CA GLU A 502 -14.64 20.64 -8.75
C GLU A 502 -16.04 20.81 -9.33
N ASP A 503 -16.91 21.52 -8.61
CA ASP A 503 -18.27 21.86 -9.04
C ASP A 503 -18.26 22.95 -10.13
N GLU A 504 -17.28 23.85 -10.09
CA GLU A 504 -17.10 24.95 -11.05
C GLU A 504 -15.69 24.93 -11.68
N PRO A 505 -15.39 23.93 -12.52
CA PRO A 505 -14.07 23.77 -13.10
C PRO A 505 -13.88 24.74 -14.27
N HIS A 506 -12.77 25.49 -14.24
CA HIS A 506 -12.41 26.39 -15.33
C HIS A 506 -11.68 25.63 -16.45
N ALA A 507 -12.06 25.89 -17.69
CA ALA A 507 -11.34 25.41 -18.87
C ALA A 507 -9.95 26.06 -18.96
N ILE A 508 -8.95 25.28 -19.36
CA ILE A 508 -7.56 25.72 -19.44
C ILE A 508 -6.91 25.23 -20.74
N GLU A 509 -5.88 25.96 -21.17
CA GLU A 509 -5.17 25.71 -22.44
C GLU A 509 -3.74 25.19 -22.25
N TRP A 510 -3.24 25.08 -21.02
CA TRP A 510 -1.90 24.55 -20.79
C TRP A 510 -1.89 23.02 -20.82
N ALA A 511 -0.71 22.48 -21.10
CA ALA A 511 -0.51 21.06 -21.33
C ALA A 511 -0.83 20.21 -20.10
N SER A 512 -1.43 19.04 -20.35
CA SER A 512 -1.66 18.01 -19.33
C SER A 512 -0.34 17.47 -18.80
N PRO A 513 -0.21 17.25 -17.48
CA PRO A 513 0.80 16.35 -16.96
C PRO A 513 0.51 14.89 -17.38
N ILE A 514 1.48 14.01 -17.23
CA ILE A 514 1.37 12.60 -17.64
C ILE A 514 1.69 11.70 -16.45
N LEU A 515 0.74 10.84 -16.08
CA LEU A 515 0.95 9.78 -15.10
C LEU A 515 1.12 8.44 -15.85
N LEU A 516 2.29 7.80 -15.70
CA LEU A 516 2.58 6.49 -16.28
C LEU A 516 2.45 5.39 -15.23
N MET A 517 1.73 4.33 -15.56
CA MET A 517 1.48 3.19 -14.66
C MET A 517 1.26 1.87 -15.40
N GLU A 518 1.26 0.78 -14.65
CA GLU A 518 0.88 -0.56 -15.09
C GLU A 518 -0.53 -0.57 -15.71
N GLU A 519 -0.69 -1.28 -16.82
CA GLU A 519 -1.98 -1.46 -17.48
C GLU A 519 -2.76 -2.64 -16.86
N CYS A 520 -3.64 -2.34 -15.91
CA CYS A 520 -4.22 -3.32 -14.97
C CYS A 520 -5.51 -4.04 -15.44
N GLY A 521 -5.84 -3.99 -16.75
CA GLY A 521 -7.00 -4.68 -17.32
C GLY A 521 -8.32 -3.89 -17.24
N THR A 522 -9.41 -4.56 -16.88
CA THR A 522 -10.79 -4.01 -16.88
C THR A 522 -11.37 -3.92 -15.47
N PRO A 523 -12.36 -3.06 -15.22
CA PRO A 523 -13.03 -3.01 -13.92
C PRO A 523 -13.61 -4.37 -13.48
N VAL A 524 -13.67 -4.62 -12.17
CA VAL A 524 -14.28 -5.83 -11.62
C VAL A 524 -15.80 -5.84 -11.75
N GLU A 525 -16.36 -7.03 -11.88
CA GLU A 525 -17.80 -7.29 -11.86
C GLU A 525 -18.13 -8.25 -10.70
N PRO A 526 -18.43 -7.74 -9.49
CA PRO A 526 -18.52 -8.58 -8.28
C PRO A 526 -19.58 -9.68 -8.32
N ALA A 527 -20.61 -9.54 -9.17
CA ALA A 527 -21.65 -10.54 -9.35
C ALA A 527 -21.12 -11.83 -10.00
N GLU A 528 -20.16 -11.70 -10.92
CA GLU A 528 -19.54 -12.82 -11.64
C GLU A 528 -18.43 -13.51 -10.82
N PHE A 529 -18.04 -12.92 -9.69
CA PHE A 529 -16.90 -13.38 -8.91
C PHE A 529 -17.27 -14.45 -7.88
N THR A 530 -16.31 -15.32 -7.59
CA THR A 530 -16.41 -16.26 -6.47
C THR A 530 -16.36 -15.50 -5.13
N ALA A 531 -16.78 -16.17 -4.06
CA ALA A 531 -16.68 -15.60 -2.71
C ALA A 531 -15.23 -15.24 -2.34
N ASP A 532 -14.27 -16.02 -2.83
CA ASP A 532 -12.85 -15.80 -2.61
C ASP A 532 -12.33 -14.60 -3.39
N GLN A 533 -12.65 -14.48 -4.68
CA GLN A 533 -12.29 -13.30 -5.49
C GLN A 533 -12.86 -12.00 -4.89
N ARG A 534 -14.14 -11.98 -4.48
CA ARG A 534 -14.74 -10.83 -3.78
C ARG A 534 -14.01 -10.46 -2.49
N THR A 535 -13.60 -11.48 -1.71
CA THR A 535 -12.86 -11.28 -0.45
C THR A 535 -11.46 -10.75 -0.70
N GLU A 536 -10.82 -11.18 -1.79
CA GLU A 536 -9.52 -10.68 -2.21
C GLU A 536 -9.58 -9.20 -2.60
N CYS A 537 -10.54 -8.81 -3.45
CA CYS A 537 -10.81 -7.41 -3.77
C CYS A 537 -11.03 -6.55 -2.51
N PHE A 538 -11.82 -7.07 -1.56
CA PHE A 538 -12.10 -6.38 -0.31
C PHE A 538 -10.84 -6.23 0.55
N SER A 539 -9.98 -7.25 0.56
CA SER A 539 -8.72 -7.21 1.29
C SER A 539 -7.78 -6.10 0.80
N LEU A 540 -7.83 -5.72 -0.49
CA LEU A 540 -6.98 -4.65 -1.02
C LEU A 540 -7.23 -3.33 -0.29
N ILE A 541 -8.51 -3.00 -0.06
CA ILE A 541 -8.91 -1.78 0.65
C ILE A 541 -8.51 -1.83 2.11
N LEU A 542 -8.73 -2.96 2.78
CA LEU A 542 -8.34 -3.13 4.18
C LEU A 542 -6.82 -3.03 4.37
N ARG A 543 -6.04 -3.59 3.45
CA ARG A 543 -4.58 -3.53 3.46
C ARG A 543 -4.08 -2.12 3.12
N LEU A 544 -4.76 -1.38 2.26
CA LEU A 544 -4.47 0.03 2.00
C LEU A 544 -4.73 0.89 3.26
N HIS A 545 -5.88 0.71 3.91
CA HIS A 545 -6.23 1.42 5.15
C HIS A 545 -5.30 1.07 6.31
N HIS A 546 -4.74 -0.15 6.33
CA HIS A 546 -3.72 -0.54 7.30
C HIS A 546 -2.45 0.30 7.20
N MET A 547 -2.15 0.82 6.01
CA MET A 547 -1.05 1.74 5.75
C MET A 547 -1.44 3.21 5.98
N ASP A 548 -2.57 3.48 6.65
CA ASP A 548 -3.08 4.82 6.92
C ASP A 548 -3.22 5.68 5.64
N ILE A 549 -3.65 5.03 4.55
CA ILE A 549 -3.96 5.66 3.26
C ILE A 549 -5.41 5.39 2.91
N VAL A 550 -6.14 6.41 2.48
CA VAL A 550 -7.51 6.30 1.94
C VAL A 550 -7.51 6.58 0.44
N GLN A 551 -8.36 5.88 -0.31
CA GLN A 551 -8.46 6.03 -1.77
C GLN A 551 -9.18 7.34 -2.13
N GLY A 552 -10.13 7.77 -1.30
CA GLY A 552 -10.82 9.06 -1.32
C GLY A 552 -12.11 9.12 -2.15
N SER A 553 -12.36 8.13 -3.01
CA SER A 553 -13.56 8.01 -3.84
C SER A 553 -13.76 6.57 -4.30
N PHE A 554 -13.91 5.69 -3.31
CA PHE A 554 -14.03 4.27 -3.60
C PHE A 554 -15.29 3.97 -4.41
N TYR A 555 -15.11 3.24 -5.51
CA TYR A 555 -16.15 2.61 -6.31
C TYR A 555 -15.58 1.31 -6.89
N ILE A 556 -16.40 0.28 -7.10
CA ILE A 556 -15.93 -0.98 -7.71
C ILE A 556 -15.26 -0.80 -9.08
N ARG A 557 -15.64 0.23 -9.84
CA ARG A 557 -14.98 0.56 -11.11
C ARG A 557 -13.49 0.91 -10.98
N ASN A 558 -13.06 1.25 -9.77
CA ASN A 558 -11.68 1.60 -9.42
C ASN A 558 -10.90 0.38 -8.89
N ILE A 559 -11.49 -0.82 -8.92
CA ILE A 559 -10.74 -2.07 -8.78
C ILE A 559 -10.67 -2.70 -10.16
N MET A 560 -9.45 -2.86 -10.65
CA MET A 560 -9.15 -3.45 -11.96
C MET A 560 -8.80 -4.93 -11.81
N CYS A 561 -9.06 -5.70 -12.84
CA CYS A 561 -8.81 -7.12 -12.94
C CYS A 561 -8.16 -7.44 -14.29
N GLN A 562 -7.11 -8.27 -14.25
CA GLN A 562 -6.50 -8.86 -15.44
C GLN A 562 -6.22 -10.35 -15.23
N PRO A 563 -6.10 -11.14 -16.31
CA PRO A 563 -5.70 -12.53 -16.23
C PRO A 563 -4.34 -12.68 -15.52
N GLY A 564 -4.22 -13.68 -14.67
CA GLY A 564 -2.98 -13.99 -13.95
C GLY A 564 -2.71 -15.49 -13.85
N PRO A 565 -1.75 -15.90 -12.99
CA PRO A 565 -0.81 -15.03 -12.27
C PRO A 565 0.16 -14.32 -13.24
N LEU A 566 0.64 -13.13 -12.88
CA LEU A 566 1.53 -12.33 -13.74
C LEU A 566 2.93 -12.96 -13.91
N THR A 567 3.30 -13.94 -13.08
CA THR A 567 4.53 -14.73 -13.21
C THR A 567 4.54 -15.60 -14.47
N LEU A 568 3.37 -15.90 -15.04
CA LEU A 568 3.23 -16.68 -16.28
C LEU A 568 3.24 -15.78 -17.52
N PRO A 569 3.65 -16.30 -18.69
CA PRO A 569 3.54 -15.56 -19.93
C PRO A 569 2.06 -15.31 -20.30
N PRO A 570 1.74 -14.23 -21.05
CA PRO A 570 0.36 -13.80 -21.29
C PRO A 570 -0.60 -14.87 -21.83
N ASP A 571 -0.10 -15.79 -22.67
CA ASP A 571 -0.85 -16.89 -23.28
C ASP A 571 -1.28 -17.98 -22.28
N LYS A 572 -0.66 -18.03 -21.10
CA LYS A 572 -0.95 -19.01 -20.03
C LYS A 572 -1.71 -18.42 -18.85
N ARG A 573 -2.07 -17.14 -18.90
CA ARG A 573 -2.82 -16.46 -17.84
C ARG A 573 -4.30 -16.72 -17.98
N SER A 574 -5.03 -16.79 -16.86
CA SER A 574 -6.48 -16.97 -16.85
C SER A 574 -7.16 -16.14 -15.76
N TYR A 575 -8.50 -16.05 -15.83
CA TYR A 575 -9.32 -15.44 -14.79
C TYR A 575 -9.64 -16.38 -13.61
N ASP A 576 -9.12 -17.62 -13.63
CA ASP A 576 -9.18 -18.53 -12.47
C ASP A 576 -8.20 -18.08 -11.38
N HIS A 577 -7.11 -17.42 -11.79
CA HIS A 577 -6.10 -16.82 -10.92
C HIS A 577 -5.88 -15.34 -11.27
N PRO A 578 -6.93 -14.50 -11.14
CA PRO A 578 -6.89 -13.11 -11.57
C PRO A 578 -5.93 -12.28 -10.71
N SER A 579 -5.43 -11.17 -11.27
CA SER A 579 -4.66 -10.17 -10.55
C SER A 579 -5.46 -8.87 -10.45
N PHE A 580 -5.57 -8.35 -9.22
CA PHE A 580 -6.40 -7.18 -8.91
C PHE A 580 -5.54 -5.97 -8.50
N ARG A 581 -6.02 -4.75 -8.81
CA ARG A 581 -5.37 -3.48 -8.44
C ARG A 581 -6.41 -2.40 -8.12
N ILE A 582 -6.20 -1.62 -7.08
CA ILE A 582 -6.95 -0.38 -6.81
C ILE A 582 -6.29 0.77 -7.56
N ILE A 583 -7.10 1.56 -8.27
CA ILE A 583 -6.67 2.74 -9.03
C ILE A 583 -7.39 4.02 -8.58
N ASP A 584 -7.06 5.13 -9.25
CA ASP A 584 -7.77 6.40 -9.20
C ASP A 584 -7.67 7.14 -7.86
N PHE A 585 -6.45 7.41 -7.41
CA PHE A 585 -6.17 8.13 -6.16
C PHE A 585 -6.30 9.66 -6.28
N GLY A 586 -7.10 10.17 -7.23
CA GLY A 586 -7.25 11.61 -7.44
C GLY A 586 -7.68 12.38 -6.19
N ARG A 587 -8.41 11.70 -5.29
CA ARG A 587 -8.86 12.24 -4.00
C ARG A 587 -8.23 11.54 -2.80
N GLY A 588 -7.22 10.71 -3.05
CA GLY A 588 -6.55 9.94 -2.02
C GLY A 588 -5.82 10.82 -1.02
N LYS A 589 -5.68 10.30 0.20
CA LYS A 589 -4.96 10.96 1.30
C LYS A 589 -4.16 9.95 2.09
N CYS A 590 -3.01 10.39 2.59
CA CYS A 590 -2.22 9.69 3.60
C CYS A 590 -2.31 10.44 4.94
N TRP A 591 -2.29 9.72 6.05
CA TRP A 591 -2.27 10.30 7.39
C TRP A 591 -1.05 11.20 7.63
N ASP A 592 0.11 10.84 7.09
CA ASP A 592 1.34 11.64 7.25
C ASP A 592 1.18 13.05 6.67
N TRP A 593 0.46 13.19 5.56
CA TRP A 593 0.16 14.50 4.99
C TRP A 593 -0.76 15.35 5.87
N GLU A 594 -1.71 14.69 6.56
CA GLU A 594 -2.60 15.36 7.50
C GLU A 594 -1.81 15.86 8.73
N LEU A 595 -0.76 15.13 9.14
CA LEU A 595 0.17 15.55 10.18
C LEU A 595 1.07 16.71 9.73
N GLU A 596 1.70 16.62 8.56
CA GLU A 596 2.53 17.69 7.97
C GLU A 596 1.77 19.01 7.85
N ALA A 597 0.50 18.95 7.42
CA ALA A 597 -0.35 20.12 7.30
C ALA A 597 -0.69 20.75 8.67
N LEU A 598 -0.56 20.02 9.79
CA LEU A 598 -0.68 20.58 11.15
C LEU A 598 0.62 21.18 11.64
N THR A 599 1.77 20.55 11.37
CA THR A 599 3.08 21.03 11.82
C THR A 599 3.48 22.34 11.13
N GLY A 600 3.02 22.58 9.89
CA GLY A 600 3.21 23.84 9.18
C GLY A 600 2.46 25.06 9.75
N ALA A 601 1.52 24.88 10.68
CA ALA A 601 0.75 25.97 11.28
C ALA A 601 1.56 26.72 12.36
N LYS A 602 2.30 27.77 11.94
CA LYS A 602 3.28 28.49 12.78
C LYS A 602 2.72 29.25 14.00
N ASN A 603 1.40 29.36 14.17
CA ASN A 603 0.78 30.26 15.17
C ASN A 603 -0.20 29.55 16.13
N MET A 604 -0.15 28.23 16.27
CA MET A 604 -1.03 27.48 17.18
C MET A 604 -0.30 27.06 18.46
N SER A 605 -0.99 27.16 19.60
CA SER A 605 -0.54 26.57 20.87
C SER A 605 -0.52 25.04 20.79
N ASP A 606 0.29 24.39 21.62
CA ASP A 606 0.43 22.92 21.59
C ASP A 606 -0.87 22.20 21.94
N LYS A 607 -1.65 22.75 22.87
CA LYS A 607 -3.01 22.28 23.16
C LYS A 607 -3.91 22.33 21.93
N SER A 608 -3.93 23.46 21.22
CA SER A 608 -4.74 23.60 20.00
C SER A 608 -4.26 22.69 18.87
N LYS A 609 -2.95 22.42 18.76
CA LYS A 609 -2.40 21.44 17.82
C LYS A 609 -2.85 20.02 18.14
N ALA A 610 -2.81 19.61 19.41
CA ALA A 610 -3.29 18.30 19.84
C ALA A 610 -4.78 18.11 19.53
N GLU A 611 -5.62 19.08 19.90
CA GLU A 611 -7.07 19.05 19.60
C GLU A 611 -7.35 19.01 18.09
N ALA A 612 -6.57 19.74 17.28
CA ALA A 612 -6.69 19.69 15.83
C ALA A 612 -6.27 18.33 15.25
N ARG A 613 -5.19 17.73 15.78
CA ARG A 613 -4.72 16.39 15.42
C ARG A 613 -5.78 15.33 15.69
N ASP A 614 -6.36 15.34 16.90
CA ASP A 614 -7.34 14.34 17.30
C ASP A 614 -8.62 14.45 16.45
N ARG A 615 -9.05 15.69 16.14
CA ARG A 615 -10.16 15.95 15.22
C ARG A 615 -9.88 15.43 13.80
N ARG A 616 -8.68 15.68 13.25
CA ARG A 616 -8.29 15.14 11.95
C ARG A 616 -8.19 13.62 11.96
N ARG A 617 -7.69 13.01 13.04
CA ARG A 617 -7.62 11.54 13.17
C ARG A 617 -9.01 10.93 13.20
N LEU A 618 -9.96 11.56 13.89
CA LEU A 618 -11.34 11.12 13.91
C LEU A 618 -11.98 11.20 12.51
N GLU A 619 -11.77 12.31 11.80
CA GLU A 619 -12.25 12.45 10.41
C GLU A 619 -11.61 11.42 9.47
N PHE A 620 -10.30 11.19 9.60
CA PHE A 620 -9.59 10.20 8.80
C PHE A 620 -10.12 8.78 9.04
N ARG A 621 -10.33 8.41 10.32
CA ARG A 621 -10.95 7.13 10.69
C ARG A 621 -12.38 7.00 10.18
N ARG A 622 -13.15 8.09 10.17
CA ARG A 622 -14.49 8.10 9.57
C ARG A 622 -14.42 7.80 8.07
N ARG A 623 -13.49 8.42 7.33
CA ARG A 623 -13.28 8.13 5.90
C ARG A 623 -12.92 6.65 5.66
N ILE A 624 -12.04 6.08 6.47
CA ILE A 624 -11.74 4.64 6.45
C ILE A 624 -13.02 3.82 6.63
N SER A 625 -13.80 4.10 7.68
CA SER A 625 -15.04 3.38 7.97
C SER A 625 -16.05 3.47 6.82
N ASP A 626 -16.19 4.66 6.22
CA ASP A 626 -17.10 4.90 5.10
C ASP A 626 -16.67 4.12 3.84
N GLU A 627 -15.36 4.10 3.54
CA GLU A 627 -14.81 3.30 2.44
C GLU A 627 -14.96 1.79 2.67
N VAL A 628 -14.69 1.30 3.89
CA VAL A 628 -14.89 -0.13 4.23
C VAL A 628 -16.35 -0.53 4.09
N ALA A 629 -17.28 0.28 4.60
CA ALA A 629 -18.72 0.01 4.51
C ALA A 629 -19.17 -0.02 3.04
N ARG A 630 -18.72 0.95 2.24
CA ARG A 630 -19.01 0.99 0.81
C ARG A 630 -18.40 -0.19 0.07
N ALA A 631 -17.14 -0.52 0.31
CA ALA A 631 -16.45 -1.65 -0.30
C ALA A 631 -17.16 -2.98 0.00
N ARG A 632 -17.54 -3.21 1.25
CA ARG A 632 -18.31 -4.38 1.66
C ARG A 632 -19.62 -4.51 0.88
N LYS A 633 -20.37 -3.40 0.76
CA LYS A 633 -21.65 -3.34 0.03
C LYS A 633 -21.45 -3.59 -1.46
N GLU A 634 -20.59 -2.82 -2.13
CA GLU A 634 -20.44 -2.87 -3.59
C GLU A 634 -19.74 -4.16 -4.06
N LEU A 635 -18.82 -4.72 -3.26
CA LEU A 635 -18.19 -6.01 -3.56
C LEU A 635 -19.04 -7.21 -3.16
N LEU A 636 -20.26 -7.04 -2.66
CA LEU A 636 -21.16 -8.13 -2.25
C LEU A 636 -20.51 -9.07 -1.21
N VAL A 637 -19.74 -8.51 -0.28
CA VAL A 637 -19.09 -9.28 0.79
C VAL A 637 -20.12 -9.57 1.87
N MET A 638 -20.42 -10.85 2.08
CA MET A 638 -21.40 -11.26 3.10
C MET A 638 -20.92 -10.89 4.51
N ASP A 639 -21.87 -10.52 5.37
CA ASP A 639 -21.59 -10.39 6.80
C ASP A 639 -21.28 -11.77 7.38
N PHE A 640 -20.05 -11.92 7.85
CA PHE A 640 -19.66 -13.11 8.59
C PHE A 640 -20.18 -12.94 10.02
N GLY A 641 -21.37 -13.50 10.29
CA GLY A 641 -21.80 -13.74 11.67
C GLY A 641 -20.73 -14.56 12.39
N PHE A 642 -20.37 -14.13 13.61
CA PHE A 642 -19.49 -14.87 14.51
C PHE A 642 -20.20 -16.08 15.11
#